data_AF-A0A9W8NM89-F1
#
_entry.id   AF-A0A9W8NM89-F1
#
_cell.length_a   1.000
_cell.length_b   1.000
_cell.length_c   1.000
_cell.angle_alpha   90.00
_cell.angle_beta   90.00
_cell.angle_gamma   90.00
#
_symmetry.space_group_name_H-M   'P 1'
#
loop_
_entity.id
_entity.type
_entity.pdbx_description
1 polymer ?
#
loop_
_entity_poly.entity_id
_entity_poly.type
_entity_poly.pdbx_seq_one_letter_code
_entity_poly.pdbx_strand_id
1 'polypeptide(L)'
;MDSLSRADDLPSSPWATRFPLSGTTFTWEKTNHSSLAPKHPTITNPKYYDQTPIFSRSDLPQALTDEDRLFTTERSQKNYLLGLQTWEAAALNHYARFSPDSILSGGYQPSDRNTAGLASRISQQLPSAVRPGFQITRGIQTIEDTNFATYMRERIQVNEEKWFPFLHKHRWFDWEEVRPSGVKDWSVDDPQLWDFLSVSLELVNRILLALINDRHHGAYWSDFVDVFGLPPSPNDSVLLSYRMERKISKYRGVPCEWHHINTHTRPEWRDRLNMLMERVIWGFREQSGAEATTHATVIVDNKMESEYKAIILMSTTTLETAINGNGTLGEVCMAQVDTALTIMHEIMHAIGIARYKDDDYEGNCLNRERSGIMAPEPFLNGTGVAETGHYMDQVYFGGTKCLAPIAREDAVPPIVFAIKEFPWLGCSGRAAPRSRHLKLDAVDTVHHVPLTWVSKMLSEHFWKDPQYPRKSDNYFHRNALYSSETPHKSPEAMASEPQSLEGLTYSYPDDALVVATWKERHRLWKQFRHGWYDRAKGEWEASPWHNIGGRRRCEEFAAAHRKRDLMECTRIANRLISGVQWQQNQSRFMNNMPSSTHKNPNWAWHAVGLLMMASLPIQTSSMMRGTRGKQYVYRTLTPSKAAASEGNIKAVTVPALIEPNDPIKSLDPNQFYEQMRKNGLKADFDQLDTLSLIDTMLELIASKRGVIHGKFMLAIMKAKEKLQAERTALRANYPGGSDTTKWASKWHFQIPPYDKNCHRWFGNRWARVPRSETLFN
;
A
#
# COMPACT_ATOMS: atom_id res chain seq x y z
N MET A 1 10.00 10.84 21.38
CA MET A 1 9.90 9.47 20.84
C MET A 1 11.21 8.79 21.13
N ASP A 2 11.14 7.61 21.73
CA ASP A 2 12.33 6.90 22.21
C ASP A 2 12.89 5.98 21.10
N SER A 3 11.99 5.44 20.27
CA SER A 3 12.27 4.65 19.07
C SER A 3 11.09 4.78 18.09
N LEU A 4 11.35 4.75 16.78
CA LEU A 4 10.36 4.63 15.71
C LEU A 4 10.02 3.17 15.36
N SER A 5 10.56 2.24 16.13
CA SER A 5 10.34 0.81 16.03
C SER A 5 9.60 0.31 17.28
N ARG A 6 8.68 -0.65 17.10
CA ARG A 6 7.99 -1.37 18.19
C ARG A 6 9.01 -2.12 19.06
N ALA A 7 8.73 -2.18 20.37
CA ALA A 7 9.46 -3.05 21.29
C ALA A 7 8.53 -4.15 21.81
N ASP A 8 8.90 -5.40 21.62
CA ASP A 8 8.03 -6.56 21.89
C ASP A 8 7.71 -6.75 23.38
N ASP A 9 8.55 -6.20 24.26
CA ASP A 9 8.44 -6.29 25.73
C ASP A 9 7.61 -5.15 26.36
N LEU A 10 7.14 -4.18 25.58
CA LEU A 10 6.40 -3.03 26.09
C LEU A 10 4.88 -3.16 25.87
N PRO A 11 4.05 -2.66 26.82
CA PRO A 11 2.61 -2.59 26.63
C PRO A 11 2.24 -1.73 25.41
N SER A 12 1.15 -2.06 24.73
CA SER A 12 0.63 -1.32 23.59
C SER A 12 -0.53 -0.41 23.99
N SER A 13 -0.56 0.81 23.46
CA SER A 13 -1.74 1.69 23.56
C SER A 13 -2.93 1.09 22.80
N PRO A 14 -4.17 1.57 23.03
CA PRO A 14 -5.34 1.06 22.31
C PRO A 14 -5.16 1.10 20.78
N TRP A 15 -4.64 2.21 20.26
CA TRP A 15 -4.34 2.36 18.82
C TRP A 15 -3.26 1.40 18.32
N ALA A 16 -2.19 1.18 19.08
CA ALA A 16 -1.15 0.19 18.72
C ALA A 16 -1.67 -1.26 18.82
N THR A 17 -2.66 -1.51 19.67
CA THR A 17 -3.29 -2.83 19.80
C THR A 17 -4.21 -3.13 18.62
N ARG A 18 -5.01 -2.14 18.17
CA ARG A 18 -5.90 -2.31 17.00
C ARG A 18 -5.13 -2.29 15.67
N PHE A 19 -4.06 -1.50 15.59
CA PHE A 19 -3.25 -1.36 14.38
C PHE A 19 -1.76 -1.63 14.68
N PRO A 20 -1.36 -2.90 14.90
CA PRO A 20 0.00 -3.30 15.28
C PRO A 20 1.03 -3.23 14.15
N LEU A 21 0.80 -2.39 13.12
CA LEU A 21 1.57 -2.44 11.88
C LEU A 21 3.04 -2.08 12.06
N SER A 22 3.89 -2.89 11.43
CA SER A 22 5.32 -2.61 11.29
C SER A 22 5.55 -1.27 10.61
N GLY A 23 6.37 -0.42 11.24
CA GLY A 23 6.67 0.94 10.78
C GLY A 23 5.62 2.01 11.10
N THR A 24 4.42 1.67 11.57
CA THR A 24 3.51 2.68 12.17
C THR A 24 3.62 2.69 13.69
N THR A 25 4.14 1.63 14.30
CA THR A 25 4.29 1.54 15.76
C THR A 25 5.63 2.09 16.23
N PHE A 26 5.62 2.96 17.25
CA PHE A 26 6.79 3.61 17.84
C PHE A 26 6.74 3.52 19.37
N THR A 27 7.88 3.64 20.05
CA THR A 27 7.92 3.61 21.53
C THR A 27 8.01 5.01 22.13
N TRP A 28 7.24 5.24 23.17
CA TRP A 28 7.30 6.44 23.99
C TRP A 28 6.76 6.16 25.38
N GLU A 29 7.47 6.64 26.42
CA GLU A 29 7.10 6.43 27.83
C GLU A 29 6.91 4.93 28.15
N LYS A 30 7.84 4.10 27.66
CA LYS A 30 7.81 2.64 27.82
C LYS A 30 6.50 1.99 27.34
N THR A 31 5.86 2.59 26.34
CA THR A 31 4.61 2.09 25.73
C THR A 31 4.75 2.14 24.21
N ASN A 32 4.22 1.13 23.51
CA ASN A 32 4.07 1.12 22.06
C ASN A 32 2.85 1.98 21.66
N HIS A 33 3.04 2.92 20.74
CA HIS A 33 1.99 3.78 20.20
C HIS A 33 1.90 3.62 18.68
N SER A 34 0.69 3.72 18.12
CA SER A 34 0.51 3.73 16.67
C SER A 34 0.54 5.17 16.14
N SER A 35 1.25 5.38 15.04
CA SER A 35 1.26 6.65 14.31
C SER A 35 -0.08 6.96 13.65
N LEU A 36 -1.00 6.00 13.57
CA LEU A 36 -2.35 6.22 13.05
C LEU A 36 -3.27 6.94 14.05
N ALA A 37 -2.84 7.12 15.30
CA ALA A 37 -3.61 7.83 16.32
C ALA A 37 -3.66 9.35 16.07
N PRO A 38 -4.83 9.97 15.90
CA PRO A 38 -4.96 11.43 15.86
C PRO A 38 -4.50 12.08 17.17
N LYS A 39 -3.84 13.23 17.04
CA LYS A 39 -3.35 14.04 18.17
C LYS A 39 -3.71 15.51 17.96
N HIS A 40 -3.94 16.21 19.07
CA HIS A 40 -4.20 17.65 19.11
C HIS A 40 -5.32 18.08 18.13
N PRO A 41 -6.56 17.60 18.32
CA PRO A 41 -7.06 16.91 19.52
C PRO A 41 -6.92 15.37 19.47
N THR A 42 -7.06 14.71 20.63
CA THR A 42 -6.84 13.25 20.75
C THR A 42 -8.13 12.46 20.53
N ILE A 43 -8.03 11.36 19.79
CA ILE A 43 -9.05 10.31 19.74
C ILE A 43 -8.55 9.11 20.55
N THR A 44 -9.28 8.73 21.60
CA THR A 44 -8.84 7.71 22.57
C THR A 44 -9.16 6.29 22.11
N ASN A 45 -10.33 6.08 21.51
CA ASN A 45 -10.77 4.77 21.07
C ASN A 45 -10.50 4.59 19.56
N PRO A 46 -9.63 3.65 19.16
CA PRO A 46 -9.28 3.42 17.76
C PRO A 46 -10.41 2.80 16.93
N LYS A 47 -11.44 2.23 17.57
CA LYS A 47 -12.66 1.77 16.89
C LYS A 47 -13.57 2.94 16.51
N TYR A 48 -13.59 4.00 17.33
CA TYR A 48 -14.53 5.10 17.18
C TYR A 48 -13.83 6.39 16.71
N TYR A 49 -13.14 6.31 15.58
CA TYR A 49 -12.35 7.42 15.06
C TYR A 49 -13.17 8.54 14.40
N ASP A 50 -14.49 8.37 14.32
CA ASP A 50 -15.47 9.42 14.01
C ASP A 50 -16.08 10.04 15.28
N GLN A 51 -15.52 9.84 16.46
CA GLN A 51 -15.95 10.61 17.62
C GLN A 51 -15.66 12.11 17.44
N THR A 52 -16.54 12.98 17.91
CA THR A 52 -16.21 14.40 18.09
C THR A 52 -15.08 14.47 19.12
N PRO A 53 -13.93 15.08 18.78
CA PRO A 53 -12.80 15.05 19.67
C PRO A 53 -13.09 15.98 20.83
N ILE A 54 -12.73 15.55 22.04
CA ILE A 54 -12.82 16.40 23.22
C ILE A 54 -11.58 17.30 23.18
N PHE A 55 -11.79 18.61 23.14
CA PHE A 55 -10.70 19.57 23.23
C PHE A 55 -10.60 20.11 24.65
N SER A 56 -9.51 19.76 25.32
CA SER A 56 -9.05 20.47 26.49
C SER A 56 -7.93 21.45 26.11
N ARG A 57 -7.84 22.59 26.78
CA ARG A 57 -6.66 23.48 26.63
C ARG A 57 -5.36 22.79 27.03
N SER A 58 -5.42 21.75 27.87
CA SER A 58 -4.28 20.87 28.16
C SER A 58 -3.80 20.09 26.93
N ASP A 59 -4.63 19.96 25.90
CA ASP A 59 -4.33 19.24 24.66
C ASP A 59 -3.62 20.11 23.63
N LEU A 60 -3.00 21.23 24.00
CA LEU A 60 -2.00 21.88 23.15
C LEU A 60 -0.65 21.17 23.34
N PRO A 61 0.21 21.07 22.30
CA PRO A 61 1.58 20.59 22.48
C PRO A 61 2.29 21.39 23.59
N GLN A 62 2.73 20.71 24.66
CA GLN A 62 3.36 21.36 25.81
C GLN A 62 4.88 21.49 25.61
N ALA A 63 5.46 20.60 24.80
CA ALA A 63 6.87 20.61 24.45
C ALA A 63 7.09 20.45 22.94
N LEU A 64 8.28 20.85 22.46
CA LEU A 64 8.69 20.61 21.07
C LEU A 64 8.69 19.11 20.73
N THR A 65 8.94 18.24 21.69
CA THR A 65 8.83 16.79 21.49
C THR A 65 7.40 16.34 21.17
N ASP A 66 6.39 17.06 21.64
CA ASP A 66 4.99 16.79 21.30
C ASP A 66 4.68 17.24 19.87
N GLU A 67 5.20 18.41 19.45
CA GLU A 67 5.10 18.88 18.07
C GLU A 67 5.78 17.90 17.09
N ASP A 68 7.01 17.47 17.38
CA ASP A 68 7.72 16.49 16.55
C ASP A 68 6.94 15.19 16.42
N ARG A 69 6.36 14.72 17.54
CA ARG A 69 5.52 13.52 17.54
C ARG A 69 4.28 13.73 16.69
N LEU A 70 3.52 14.81 16.88
CA LEU A 70 2.33 15.13 16.09
C LEU A 70 2.64 15.09 14.59
N PHE A 71 3.60 15.88 14.13
CA PHE A 71 3.90 16.00 12.70
C PHE A 71 4.52 14.73 12.12
N THR A 72 5.30 14.00 12.92
CA THR A 72 5.79 12.67 12.52
C THR A 72 4.61 11.72 12.31
N THR A 73 3.70 11.63 13.28
CA THR A 73 2.55 10.72 13.20
C THR A 73 1.60 11.06 12.05
N GLU A 74 1.35 12.35 11.81
CA GLU A 74 0.50 12.79 10.71
C GLU A 74 1.13 12.57 9.34
N ARG A 75 2.43 12.77 9.21
CA ARG A 75 3.15 12.44 7.98
C ARG A 75 3.17 10.93 7.74
N SER A 76 3.28 10.13 8.80
CA SER A 76 3.08 8.68 8.71
C SER A 76 1.64 8.33 8.29
N GLN A 77 0.61 8.97 8.86
CA GLN A 77 -0.78 8.75 8.43
C GLN A 77 -0.93 8.98 6.94
N LYS A 78 -0.44 10.11 6.41
CA LYS A 78 -0.51 10.38 4.97
C LYS A 78 0.17 9.31 4.12
N ASN A 79 1.31 8.77 4.57
CA ASN A 79 1.98 7.69 3.85
C ASN A 79 1.19 6.39 3.85
N TYR A 80 0.60 6.03 5.00
CA TYR A 80 -0.11 4.75 5.17
C TYR A 80 -1.59 4.82 4.77
N LEU A 81 -2.17 6.01 4.67
CA LEU A 81 -3.58 6.28 4.35
C LEU A 81 -3.73 7.08 3.04
N LEU A 82 -2.75 6.98 2.15
CA LEU A 82 -2.81 7.49 0.77
C LEU A 82 -3.09 8.99 0.66
N GLY A 83 -2.50 9.80 1.54
CA GLY A 83 -2.65 11.24 1.60
C GLY A 83 -3.58 11.73 2.73
N LEU A 84 -4.42 10.85 3.27
CA LEU A 84 -5.33 11.19 4.36
C LEU A 84 -4.67 11.16 5.74
N GLN A 85 -5.25 11.94 6.65
CA GLN A 85 -5.13 11.77 8.09
C GLN A 85 -6.29 10.92 8.60
N THR A 86 -6.11 10.22 9.72
CA THR A 86 -7.14 9.29 10.23
C THR A 86 -8.48 9.97 10.52
N TRP A 87 -8.46 11.24 10.92
CA TRP A 87 -9.68 12.01 11.17
C TRP A 87 -10.37 12.51 9.89
N GLU A 88 -9.64 12.63 8.77
CA GLU A 88 -10.23 12.93 7.45
C GLU A 88 -10.94 11.68 6.92
N ALA A 89 -10.31 10.51 7.09
CA ALA A 89 -10.93 9.22 6.78
C ALA A 89 -12.22 8.98 7.59
N ALA A 90 -12.34 9.53 8.80
CA ALA A 90 -13.56 9.48 9.59
C ALA A 90 -14.78 10.08 8.85
N ALA A 91 -14.59 11.21 8.16
CA ALA A 91 -15.67 11.85 7.41
C ALA A 91 -16.16 11.00 6.23
N LEU A 92 -15.24 10.28 5.57
CA LEU A 92 -15.55 9.39 4.45
C LEU A 92 -16.30 8.13 4.91
N ASN A 93 -16.06 7.71 6.15
CA ASN A 93 -16.58 6.47 6.72
C ASN A 93 -17.78 6.66 7.65
N HIS A 94 -18.24 7.90 7.83
CA HIS A 94 -19.27 8.24 8.80
C HIS A 94 -20.59 7.51 8.51
N TYR A 95 -21.00 7.44 7.25
CA TYR A 95 -22.29 6.90 6.85
C TYR A 95 -22.17 5.68 5.94
N ALA A 96 -22.94 4.64 6.26
CA ALA A 96 -23.28 3.56 5.34
C ALA A 96 -24.71 3.78 4.83
N ARG A 97 -24.93 3.53 3.55
CA ARG A 97 -26.24 3.63 2.89
C ARG A 97 -26.52 2.39 2.03
N PHE A 98 -27.61 1.70 2.32
CA PHE A 98 -28.09 0.54 1.55
C PHE A 98 -29.36 0.86 0.76
N SER A 99 -30.21 1.75 1.29
CA SER A 99 -31.42 2.24 0.62
C SER A 99 -31.57 3.75 0.76
N PRO A 100 -32.50 4.40 0.02
CA PRO A 100 -32.82 5.80 0.22
C PRO A 100 -33.29 6.12 1.64
N ASP A 101 -33.90 5.15 2.32
CA ASP A 101 -34.52 5.34 3.64
C ASP A 101 -33.61 4.95 4.82
N SER A 102 -32.47 4.30 4.54
CA SER A 102 -31.54 3.79 5.57
C SER A 102 -30.17 4.49 5.52
N ILE A 103 -30.01 5.52 6.35
CA ILE A 103 -28.71 6.13 6.65
C ILE A 103 -28.24 5.56 7.98
N LEU A 104 -27.19 4.74 7.95
CA LEU A 104 -26.62 4.07 9.11
C LEU A 104 -25.28 4.71 9.48
N SER A 105 -24.94 4.70 10.76
CA SER A 105 -23.55 4.95 11.18
C SER A 105 -22.65 3.84 10.62
N GLY A 106 -21.46 4.20 10.16
CA GLY A 106 -20.40 3.25 9.83
C GLY A 106 -19.91 2.42 11.03
N GLY A 107 -20.39 2.69 12.25
CA GLY A 107 -19.99 1.99 13.48
C GLY A 107 -18.77 2.61 14.17
N TYR A 108 -18.41 3.84 13.80
CA TYR A 108 -17.23 4.56 14.27
C TYR A 108 -17.54 5.61 15.33
N GLN A 109 -18.73 5.61 15.93
CA GLN A 109 -19.10 6.55 16.98
C GLN A 109 -19.23 5.88 18.36
N PRO A 110 -18.82 6.52 19.46
CA PRO A 110 -18.99 5.97 20.79
C PRO A 110 -20.46 5.78 21.17
N SER A 111 -21.35 6.62 20.64
CA SER A 111 -22.81 6.47 20.75
C SER A 111 -23.29 5.14 20.20
N ASP A 112 -22.60 4.55 19.21
CA ASP A 112 -22.99 3.28 18.61
C ASP A 112 -22.96 2.12 19.63
N ARG A 113 -22.11 2.25 20.67
CA ARG A 113 -21.91 1.24 21.71
C ARG A 113 -23.06 1.13 22.71
N ASN A 114 -23.90 2.17 22.85
CA ASN A 114 -24.84 2.42 23.96
C ASN A 114 -24.29 2.11 25.37
N THR A 115 -24.18 3.15 26.20
CA THR A 115 -23.83 3.11 27.62
C THR A 115 -24.94 2.51 28.50
N ALA A 116 -25.26 1.22 28.30
CA ALA A 116 -26.07 0.44 29.21
C ALA A 116 -25.41 -0.93 29.47
N GLY A 117 -24.73 -1.03 30.61
CA GLY A 117 -24.38 -2.31 31.24
C GLY A 117 -22.96 -2.82 30.99
N LEU A 118 -22.04 -2.42 31.86
CA LEU A 118 -20.68 -2.95 32.01
C LEU A 118 -20.63 -4.44 32.46
N ALA A 119 -21.66 -5.26 32.22
CA ALA A 119 -21.84 -6.55 32.92
C ALA A 119 -22.36 -7.76 32.12
N SER A 120 -22.60 -7.70 30.80
CA SER A 120 -23.16 -8.86 30.06
C SER A 120 -22.17 -9.70 29.23
N ARG A 121 -20.86 -9.40 29.27
CA ARG A 121 -19.84 -10.14 28.48
C ARG A 121 -18.89 -11.01 29.30
N ILE A 122 -19.37 -11.55 30.43
CA ILE A 122 -18.73 -12.69 31.10
C ILE A 122 -19.81 -13.75 31.23
N SER A 123 -19.63 -14.91 30.57
CA SER A 123 -20.61 -16.01 30.42
C SER A 123 -21.68 -15.68 29.36
N GLN A 124 -21.69 -16.27 28.16
CA GLN A 124 -21.91 -17.70 27.96
C GLN A 124 -21.13 -18.24 26.75
N GLN A 125 -20.24 -19.17 27.04
CA GLN A 125 -19.69 -20.16 26.12
C GLN A 125 -20.64 -21.38 26.04
N LEU A 126 -20.86 -21.88 24.81
CA LEU A 126 -21.12 -23.28 24.38
C LEU A 126 -22.49 -23.95 24.70
N PRO A 127 -22.90 -25.03 23.99
CA PRO A 127 -22.67 -25.45 22.59
C PRO A 127 -23.98 -25.79 21.82
N SER A 128 -23.84 -26.11 20.53
CA SER A 128 -24.83 -26.56 19.55
C SER A 128 -25.94 -27.49 20.07
N ALA A 129 -27.20 -27.06 19.91
CA ALA A 129 -28.37 -27.82 19.43
C ALA A 129 -29.66 -27.10 19.85
N VAL A 130 -30.57 -26.89 18.89
CA VAL A 130 -32.05 -26.85 18.98
C VAL A 130 -32.62 -25.77 18.05
N ARG A 131 -33.69 -26.22 17.38
CA ARG A 131 -34.44 -25.75 16.21
C ARG A 131 -35.41 -24.56 16.53
N PRO A 132 -36.24 -24.09 15.57
CA PRO A 132 -36.66 -22.70 15.45
C PRO A 132 -37.74 -22.29 16.46
N GLY A 133 -37.60 -21.05 16.94
CA GLY A 133 -38.50 -20.46 17.95
C GLY A 133 -37.74 -19.57 18.93
N PHE A 134 -36.83 -18.72 18.45
CA PHE A 134 -36.15 -17.76 19.31
C PHE A 134 -37.01 -16.50 19.46
N GLN A 135 -37.84 -16.48 20.51
CA GLN A 135 -38.25 -15.22 21.11
C GLN A 135 -36.99 -14.55 21.67
N ILE A 136 -36.54 -13.49 20.99
CA ILE A 136 -35.51 -12.59 21.49
C ILE A 136 -36.05 -11.98 22.79
N THR A 137 -35.57 -12.46 23.93
CA THR A 137 -35.63 -11.72 25.18
C THR A 137 -35.05 -10.33 24.92
N ARG A 138 -35.86 -9.29 25.14
CA ARG A 138 -35.54 -7.85 25.00
C ARG A 138 -34.34 -7.46 25.87
N GLY A 139 -33.13 -7.84 25.45
CA GLY A 139 -31.88 -7.22 25.86
C GLY A 139 -31.69 -5.94 25.07
N ILE A 140 -31.17 -4.90 25.72
CA ILE A 140 -30.91 -3.59 25.09
C ILE A 140 -29.96 -3.81 23.90
N GLN A 141 -30.48 -3.72 22.67
CA GLN A 141 -29.68 -3.77 21.45
C GLN A 141 -28.86 -2.48 21.34
N THR A 142 -27.57 -2.59 21.06
CA THR A 142 -26.75 -1.43 20.76
C THR A 142 -27.14 -0.86 19.40
N ILE A 143 -26.80 0.39 19.12
CA ILE A 143 -27.00 0.97 17.78
C ILE A 143 -26.15 0.20 16.76
N GLU A 144 -24.95 -0.25 17.17
CA GLU A 144 -24.11 -1.14 16.35
C GLU A 144 -24.84 -2.44 15.97
N ASP A 145 -25.51 -3.11 16.93
CA ASP A 145 -26.30 -4.32 16.66
C ASP A 145 -27.48 -4.03 15.71
N THR A 146 -28.13 -2.88 15.89
CA THR A 146 -29.27 -2.45 15.06
C THR A 146 -28.84 -2.14 13.62
N ASN A 147 -27.70 -1.45 13.46
CA ASN A 147 -27.12 -1.15 12.16
C ASN A 147 -26.66 -2.42 11.46
N PHE A 148 -26.05 -3.36 12.19
CA PHE A 148 -25.65 -4.65 11.63
C PHE A 148 -26.86 -5.51 11.24
N ALA A 149 -27.92 -5.54 12.06
CA ALA A 149 -29.18 -6.21 11.70
C ALA A 149 -29.81 -5.59 10.43
N THR A 150 -29.74 -4.27 10.29
CA THR A 150 -30.20 -3.57 9.07
C THR A 150 -29.34 -3.94 7.87
N TYR A 151 -28.02 -3.99 8.02
CA TYR A 151 -27.11 -4.49 6.99
C TYR A 151 -27.47 -5.90 6.54
N MET A 152 -27.65 -6.85 7.46
CA MET A 152 -28.01 -8.23 7.11
C MET A 152 -29.34 -8.32 6.33
N ARG A 153 -30.29 -7.45 6.65
CA ARG A 153 -31.60 -7.37 5.99
C ARG A 153 -31.53 -6.72 4.60
N GLU A 154 -30.75 -5.65 4.44
CA GLU A 154 -30.76 -4.80 3.25
C GLU A 154 -29.62 -5.08 2.27
N ARG A 155 -28.59 -5.84 2.71
CA ARG A 155 -27.55 -6.32 1.81
C ARG A 155 -28.12 -7.24 0.74
N ILE A 156 -27.40 -7.35 -0.37
CA ILE A 156 -27.68 -8.31 -1.43
C ILE A 156 -27.86 -9.70 -0.83
N GLN A 157 -28.90 -10.39 -1.28
CA GLN A 157 -29.19 -11.74 -0.82
C GLN A 157 -28.47 -12.72 -1.73
N VAL A 158 -27.77 -13.67 -1.10
CA VAL A 158 -27.03 -14.72 -1.79
C VAL A 158 -28.01 -15.69 -2.46
N ASN A 159 -27.83 -15.92 -3.75
CA ASN A 159 -28.54 -16.97 -4.49
C ASN A 159 -27.55 -17.78 -5.34
N GLU A 160 -27.00 -18.82 -4.73
CA GLU A 160 -26.00 -19.69 -5.37
C GLU A 160 -26.54 -20.40 -6.63
N GLU A 161 -27.85 -20.65 -6.74
CA GLU A 161 -28.44 -21.32 -7.92
C GLU A 161 -28.31 -20.49 -9.20
N LYS A 162 -28.15 -19.16 -9.06
CA LYS A 162 -28.00 -18.23 -10.19
C LYS A 162 -26.55 -17.95 -10.54
N TRP A 163 -25.61 -18.46 -9.75
CA TRP A 163 -24.20 -18.19 -9.96
C TRP A 163 -23.68 -18.82 -11.24
N PHE A 164 -22.53 -18.34 -11.69
CA PHE A 164 -21.71 -19.13 -12.60
C PHE A 164 -21.16 -20.34 -11.84
N PRO A 165 -21.20 -21.58 -12.39
CA PRO A 165 -20.75 -22.78 -11.71
C PRO A 165 -19.35 -22.70 -11.10
N PHE A 166 -18.43 -21.98 -11.76
CA PHE A 166 -17.06 -21.81 -11.26
C PHE A 166 -16.96 -20.98 -9.98
N LEU A 167 -18.01 -20.28 -9.54
CA LEU A 167 -18.05 -19.53 -8.26
C LEU A 167 -18.59 -20.36 -7.09
N HIS A 168 -19.15 -21.55 -7.34
CA HIS A 168 -19.82 -22.34 -6.32
C HIS A 168 -18.85 -22.89 -5.28
N LYS A 169 -19.38 -23.17 -4.09
CA LYS A 169 -18.63 -23.73 -2.95
C LYS A 169 -17.80 -24.97 -3.29
N HIS A 170 -18.32 -25.86 -4.15
CA HIS A 170 -17.64 -27.09 -4.54
C HIS A 170 -16.38 -26.88 -5.41
N ARG A 171 -16.04 -25.64 -5.74
CA ARG A 171 -14.82 -25.26 -6.48
C ARG A 171 -13.65 -24.87 -5.58
N TRP A 172 -13.87 -24.84 -4.27
CA TRP A 172 -12.91 -24.37 -3.27
C TRP A 172 -12.13 -25.51 -2.63
N PHE A 173 -10.84 -25.25 -2.44
CA PHE A 173 -9.89 -26.10 -1.74
C PHE A 173 -9.44 -25.41 -0.46
N ASP A 174 -9.40 -26.19 0.60
CA ASP A 174 -9.05 -25.80 1.94
C ASP A 174 -7.54 -25.79 2.14
N TRP A 175 -7.11 -25.01 3.14
CA TRP A 175 -5.70 -24.83 3.46
C TRP A 175 -5.46 -24.81 4.97
N GLU A 176 -4.44 -25.54 5.42
CA GLU A 176 -3.95 -25.45 6.80
C GLU A 176 -2.76 -24.49 6.87
N GLU A 177 -2.94 -23.41 7.62
CA GLU A 177 -1.91 -22.40 7.87
C GLU A 177 -1.16 -22.71 9.16
N VAL A 178 0.14 -22.97 9.08
CA VAL A 178 0.98 -23.22 10.25
C VAL A 178 1.57 -21.90 10.75
N ARG A 179 1.05 -21.37 11.85
CA ARG A 179 1.56 -20.15 12.52
C ARG A 179 2.37 -20.50 13.78
N PRO A 180 3.23 -19.59 14.29
CA PRO A 180 3.86 -19.76 15.60
C PRO A 180 2.85 -19.94 16.75
N SER A 181 1.64 -19.39 16.60
CA SER A 181 0.54 -19.49 17.56
C SER A 181 -0.29 -20.78 17.44
N GLY A 182 -0.02 -21.64 16.44
CA GLY A 182 -0.77 -22.86 16.17
C GLY A 182 -1.15 -23.02 14.69
N VAL A 183 -1.85 -24.11 14.37
CA VAL A 183 -2.42 -24.36 13.04
C VAL A 183 -3.78 -23.67 12.95
N LYS A 184 -4.03 -22.94 11.86
CA LYS A 184 -5.30 -22.31 11.53
C LYS A 184 -5.84 -22.90 10.23
N ASP A 185 -7.03 -23.45 10.28
CA ASP A 185 -7.67 -24.08 9.12
C ASP A 185 -8.52 -23.05 8.38
N TRP A 186 -8.22 -22.86 7.09
CA TRP A 186 -8.99 -22.05 6.17
C TRP A 186 -9.82 -22.96 5.29
N SER A 187 -11.10 -23.09 5.64
CA SER A 187 -12.04 -23.94 4.92
C SER A 187 -13.32 -23.19 4.62
N VAL A 188 -13.81 -23.30 3.38
CA VAL A 188 -15.15 -22.78 3.05
C VAL A 188 -16.26 -23.52 3.78
N ASP A 189 -15.97 -24.67 4.42
CA ASP A 189 -16.93 -25.37 5.25
C ASP A 189 -17.15 -24.71 6.62
N ASP A 190 -16.30 -23.75 7.01
CA ASP A 190 -16.59 -22.83 8.11
C ASP A 190 -17.78 -21.92 7.72
N PRO A 191 -18.93 -22.01 8.44
CA PRO A 191 -20.09 -21.18 8.16
C PRO A 191 -19.81 -19.68 8.24
N GLN A 192 -18.90 -19.24 9.13
CA GLN A 192 -18.60 -17.82 9.29
C GLN A 192 -17.81 -17.29 8.11
N LEU A 193 -16.82 -18.05 7.63
CA LEU A 193 -16.06 -17.70 6.44
C LEU A 193 -16.96 -17.70 5.20
N TRP A 194 -17.81 -18.72 5.03
CA TRP A 194 -18.71 -18.81 3.88
C TRP A 194 -19.80 -17.73 3.90
N ASP A 195 -20.38 -17.37 5.05
CA ASP A 195 -21.37 -16.27 5.12
C ASP A 195 -20.78 -14.95 4.61
N PHE A 196 -19.53 -14.65 4.97
CA PHE A 196 -18.82 -13.51 4.41
C PHE A 196 -18.52 -13.72 2.92
N LEU A 197 -17.78 -14.76 2.56
CA LEU A 197 -17.28 -14.96 1.20
C LEU A 197 -18.40 -15.08 0.16
N SER A 198 -19.51 -15.73 0.50
CA SER A 198 -20.66 -15.91 -0.40
C SER A 198 -21.30 -14.57 -0.81
N VAL A 199 -21.28 -13.55 0.04
CA VAL A 199 -21.75 -12.20 -0.31
C VAL A 199 -20.83 -11.54 -1.32
N SER A 200 -19.50 -11.69 -1.19
CA SER A 200 -18.54 -11.22 -2.20
C SER A 200 -18.71 -11.96 -3.52
N LEU A 201 -18.95 -13.27 -3.50
CA LEU A 201 -19.20 -14.08 -4.69
C LEU A 201 -20.53 -13.74 -5.38
N GLU A 202 -21.58 -13.43 -4.62
CA GLU A 202 -22.84 -12.89 -5.15
C GLU A 202 -22.59 -11.55 -5.87
N LEU A 203 -21.80 -10.67 -5.26
CA LEU A 203 -21.41 -9.39 -5.87
C LEU A 203 -20.62 -9.61 -7.18
N VAL A 204 -19.64 -10.50 -7.17
CA VAL A 204 -18.86 -10.91 -8.36
C VAL A 204 -19.79 -11.45 -9.45
N ASN A 205 -20.72 -12.35 -9.12
CA ASN A 205 -21.67 -12.90 -10.08
C ASN A 205 -22.50 -11.81 -10.76
N ARG A 206 -23.00 -10.83 -9.99
CA ARG A 206 -23.77 -9.70 -10.53
C ARG A 206 -22.92 -8.80 -11.42
N ILE A 207 -21.67 -8.54 -11.04
CA ILE A 207 -20.70 -7.79 -11.83
C ILE A 207 -20.46 -8.51 -13.17
N LEU A 208 -20.11 -9.79 -13.15
CA LEU A 208 -19.91 -10.60 -14.37
C LEU A 208 -21.15 -10.62 -15.26
N LEU A 209 -22.34 -10.81 -14.68
CA LEU A 209 -23.59 -10.76 -15.43
C LEU A 209 -23.80 -9.40 -16.10
N ALA A 210 -23.47 -8.29 -15.42
CA ALA A 210 -23.58 -6.95 -16.00
C ALA A 210 -22.56 -6.70 -17.12
N LEU A 211 -21.35 -7.25 -16.98
CA LEU A 211 -20.21 -7.05 -17.88
C LEU A 211 -20.10 -8.09 -18.99
N ILE A 212 -20.97 -9.10 -19.03
CA ILE A 212 -20.87 -10.21 -20.00
C ILE A 212 -20.91 -9.76 -21.47
N ASN A 213 -21.32 -8.51 -21.72
CA ASN A 213 -21.33 -7.89 -23.05
C ASN A 213 -20.05 -7.09 -23.38
N ASP A 214 -19.13 -6.92 -22.43
CA ASP A 214 -17.86 -6.22 -22.64
C ASP A 214 -16.82 -7.18 -23.22
N ARG A 215 -16.60 -7.04 -24.53
CA ARG A 215 -15.95 -8.07 -25.36
C ARG A 215 -14.55 -7.63 -25.82
N HIS A 216 -13.59 -8.55 -25.69
CA HIS A 216 -12.20 -8.36 -26.10
C HIS A 216 -11.69 -9.57 -26.90
N HIS A 217 -11.08 -9.30 -28.06
CA HIS A 217 -10.35 -10.27 -28.88
C HIS A 217 -8.90 -9.82 -29.07
N GLY A 218 -8.02 -10.73 -29.47
CA GLY A 218 -6.59 -10.49 -29.47
C GLY A 218 -5.91 -10.64 -30.83
N ALA A 219 -4.77 -9.98 -30.96
CA ALA A 219 -3.77 -10.21 -32.00
C ALA A 219 -2.37 -9.89 -31.46
N TYR A 220 -1.31 -10.08 -32.26
CA TYR A 220 0.06 -9.84 -31.80
C TYR A 220 0.36 -8.34 -31.76
N TRP A 221 1.19 -7.89 -30.82
CA TRP A 221 1.59 -6.48 -30.74
C TRP A 221 2.30 -6.05 -32.03
N SER A 222 3.09 -6.94 -32.64
CA SER A 222 3.77 -6.70 -33.93
C SER A 222 2.81 -6.21 -35.03
N ASP A 223 1.56 -6.65 -34.98
CA ASP A 223 0.53 -6.32 -35.97
C ASP A 223 -0.05 -4.91 -35.76
N PHE A 224 0.36 -4.23 -34.68
CA PHE A 224 -0.10 -2.91 -34.26
C PHE A 224 1.04 -1.90 -34.01
N VAL A 225 2.22 -2.14 -34.59
CA VAL A 225 3.39 -1.26 -34.41
C VAL A 225 3.14 0.17 -34.92
N ASP A 226 2.35 0.32 -35.99
CA ASP A 226 1.88 1.60 -36.52
C ASP A 226 0.98 2.36 -35.52
N VAL A 227 0.30 1.66 -34.60
CA VAL A 227 -0.64 2.24 -33.63
C VAL A 227 0.01 2.47 -32.26
N PHE A 228 0.67 1.45 -31.70
CA PHE A 228 1.19 1.46 -30.34
C PHE A 228 2.72 1.64 -30.26
N GLY A 229 3.42 1.59 -31.40
CA GLY A 229 4.88 1.58 -31.48
C GLY A 229 5.47 0.18 -31.30
N LEU A 230 6.81 0.11 -31.20
CA LEU A 230 7.53 -1.16 -31.07
C LEU A 230 7.10 -1.94 -29.82
N PRO A 231 6.95 -3.27 -29.90
CA PRO A 231 6.60 -4.08 -28.76
C PRO A 231 7.73 -4.08 -27.72
N PRO A 232 7.41 -4.25 -26.42
CA PRO A 232 8.42 -4.48 -25.39
C PRO A 232 9.21 -5.78 -25.63
N SER A 233 8.56 -6.83 -26.13
CA SER A 233 9.16 -8.12 -26.51
C SER A 233 8.51 -8.67 -27.79
N PRO A 234 9.25 -9.41 -28.66
CA PRO A 234 8.71 -9.91 -29.94
C PRO A 234 7.42 -10.74 -29.84
N ASN A 235 7.22 -11.44 -28.72
CA ASN A 235 6.07 -12.34 -28.51
C ASN A 235 4.95 -11.70 -27.68
N ASP A 236 4.98 -10.38 -27.48
CA ASP A 236 3.92 -9.69 -26.75
C ASP A 236 2.63 -9.64 -27.57
N SER A 237 1.52 -9.95 -26.91
CA SER A 237 0.17 -9.90 -27.48
C SER A 237 -0.61 -8.70 -26.99
N VAL A 238 -1.56 -8.24 -27.80
CA VAL A 238 -2.51 -7.18 -27.43
C VAL A 238 -3.94 -7.71 -27.54
N LEU A 239 -4.73 -7.58 -26.48
CA LEU A 239 -6.19 -7.77 -26.54
C LEU A 239 -6.84 -6.41 -26.78
N LEU A 240 -7.57 -6.24 -27.87
CA LEU A 240 -8.32 -5.01 -28.12
C LEU A 240 -9.80 -5.19 -27.74
N SER A 241 -10.40 -4.12 -27.27
CA SER A 241 -11.86 -4.00 -27.23
C SER A 241 -12.39 -3.83 -28.64
N TYR A 242 -13.64 -4.27 -28.89
CA TYR A 242 -14.31 -4.00 -30.17
C TYR A 242 -14.30 -2.51 -30.54
N ARG A 243 -14.43 -1.61 -29.56
CA ARG A 243 -14.37 -0.15 -29.79
C ARG A 243 -12.99 0.29 -30.27
N MET A 244 -11.91 -0.26 -29.73
CA MET A 244 -10.55 0.09 -30.13
C MET A 244 -10.22 -0.46 -31.50
N GLU A 245 -10.55 -1.73 -31.76
CA GLU A 245 -10.39 -2.32 -33.08
C GLU A 245 -11.11 -1.46 -34.14
N ARG A 246 -12.36 -1.04 -33.91
CA ARG A 246 -13.09 -0.21 -34.88
C ARG A 246 -12.38 1.10 -35.19
N LYS A 247 -11.71 1.69 -34.19
CA LYS A 247 -10.92 2.90 -34.37
C LYS A 247 -9.68 2.62 -35.22
N ILE A 248 -8.99 1.52 -34.96
CA ILE A 248 -7.80 1.10 -35.71
C ILE A 248 -8.17 0.75 -37.16
N SER A 249 -9.22 -0.02 -37.38
CA SER A 249 -9.69 -0.41 -38.71
C SER A 249 -10.12 0.81 -39.52
N LYS A 250 -10.81 1.78 -38.89
CA LYS A 250 -11.09 3.09 -39.51
C LYS A 250 -9.82 3.88 -39.83
N TYR A 251 -8.83 3.89 -38.93
CA TYR A 251 -7.55 4.58 -39.13
C TYR A 251 -6.76 3.98 -40.31
N ARG A 252 -6.77 2.65 -40.45
CA ARG A 252 -6.09 1.92 -41.53
C ARG A 252 -6.88 1.86 -42.84
N GLY A 253 -8.15 2.25 -42.85
CA GLY A 253 -9.02 2.15 -44.02
C GLY A 253 -9.40 0.71 -44.38
N VAL A 254 -9.45 -0.20 -43.40
CA VAL A 254 -9.80 -1.62 -43.59
C VAL A 254 -11.12 -1.97 -42.88
N PRO A 255 -11.83 -3.03 -43.31
CA PRO A 255 -12.99 -3.54 -42.58
C PRO A 255 -12.64 -3.94 -41.15
N CYS A 256 -13.63 -3.85 -40.25
CA CYS A 256 -13.46 -4.33 -38.90
C CYS A 256 -13.52 -5.87 -38.89
N GLU A 257 -12.40 -6.52 -38.56
CA GLU A 257 -12.24 -7.98 -38.61
C GLU A 257 -13.12 -8.66 -37.57
N TRP A 258 -13.44 -7.95 -36.49
CA TRP A 258 -14.08 -8.51 -35.30
C TRP A 258 -15.58 -8.19 -35.21
N HIS A 259 -16.23 -7.95 -36.35
CA HIS A 259 -17.68 -7.72 -36.40
C HIS A 259 -18.50 -8.90 -35.84
N HIS A 260 -18.01 -10.14 -35.99
CA HIS A 260 -18.65 -11.35 -35.46
C HIS A 260 -18.77 -11.38 -33.93
N ILE A 261 -17.93 -10.64 -33.19
CA ILE A 261 -18.04 -10.50 -31.73
C ILE A 261 -19.43 -9.95 -31.35
N ASN A 262 -20.00 -9.10 -32.20
CA ASN A 262 -21.29 -8.49 -31.95
C ASN A 262 -22.50 -9.33 -32.30
N THR A 263 -22.32 -10.43 -33.03
CA THR A 263 -23.41 -11.32 -33.40
C THR A 263 -23.74 -12.32 -32.31
N HIS A 264 -22.83 -12.55 -31.36
CA HIS A 264 -23.04 -13.43 -30.22
C HIS A 264 -24.01 -12.83 -29.20
N THR A 265 -24.97 -13.65 -28.78
CA THR A 265 -25.99 -13.38 -27.77
C THR A 265 -25.42 -13.44 -26.35
N ARG A 266 -26.15 -12.88 -25.39
CA ARG A 266 -25.76 -12.91 -23.97
C ARG A 266 -25.63 -14.34 -23.40
N PRO A 267 -26.53 -15.29 -23.70
CA PRO A 267 -26.36 -16.69 -23.31
C PRO A 267 -25.09 -17.33 -23.88
N GLU A 268 -24.79 -17.13 -25.17
CA GLU A 268 -23.58 -17.69 -25.79
C GLU A 268 -22.29 -17.20 -25.09
N TRP A 269 -22.23 -15.93 -24.71
CA TRP A 269 -21.09 -15.41 -23.92
C TRP A 269 -21.03 -15.98 -22.50
N ARG A 270 -22.19 -16.18 -21.86
CA ARG A 270 -22.26 -16.84 -20.55
C ARG A 270 -21.70 -18.26 -20.63
N ASP A 271 -22.12 -19.01 -21.63
CA ASP A 271 -21.70 -20.39 -21.85
C ASP A 271 -20.21 -20.47 -22.20
N ARG A 272 -19.72 -19.51 -23.00
CA ARG A 272 -18.30 -19.37 -23.30
C ARG A 272 -17.47 -19.11 -22.04
N LEU A 273 -17.90 -18.19 -21.18
CA LEU A 273 -17.20 -17.92 -19.92
C LEU A 273 -17.20 -19.14 -19.01
N ASN A 274 -18.32 -19.86 -18.92
CA ASN A 274 -18.42 -21.11 -18.17
C ASN A 274 -17.41 -22.14 -18.66
N MET A 275 -17.35 -22.39 -19.96
CA MET A 275 -16.41 -23.35 -20.55
C MET A 275 -14.95 -22.95 -20.31
N LEU A 276 -14.60 -21.67 -20.40
CA LEU A 276 -13.24 -21.21 -20.12
C LEU A 276 -12.85 -21.48 -18.66
N MET A 277 -13.76 -21.18 -17.74
CA MET A 277 -13.54 -21.21 -16.29
C MET A 277 -13.88 -22.56 -15.65
N GLU A 278 -14.42 -23.53 -16.41
CA GLU A 278 -14.90 -24.83 -15.93
C GLU A 278 -13.83 -25.63 -15.18
N ARG A 279 -12.55 -25.37 -15.44
CA ARG A 279 -11.40 -26.04 -14.81
C ARG A 279 -10.57 -25.11 -13.93
N VAL A 280 -11.12 -23.96 -13.54
CA VAL A 280 -10.50 -23.03 -12.58
C VAL A 280 -11.03 -23.33 -11.18
N ILE A 281 -10.14 -23.48 -10.22
CA ILE A 281 -10.47 -23.75 -8.81
C ILE A 281 -10.02 -22.61 -7.90
N TRP A 282 -10.47 -22.62 -6.65
CA TRP A 282 -10.18 -21.59 -5.65
C TRP A 282 -9.46 -22.18 -4.45
N GLY A 283 -8.70 -21.36 -3.74
CA GLY A 283 -8.11 -21.72 -2.47
C GLY A 283 -7.65 -20.51 -1.68
N PHE A 284 -6.88 -20.77 -0.62
CA PHE A 284 -6.41 -19.74 0.31
C PHE A 284 -4.89 -19.70 0.39
N ARG A 285 -4.35 -18.54 0.77
CA ARG A 285 -2.93 -18.38 1.05
C ARG A 285 -2.67 -17.29 2.09
N GLU A 286 -1.66 -17.51 2.93
CA GLU A 286 -0.97 -16.44 3.64
C GLU A 286 -0.01 -15.78 2.65
N GLN A 287 -0.17 -14.47 2.43
CA GLN A 287 0.72 -13.68 1.60
C GLN A 287 0.94 -12.29 2.18
N SER A 288 2.20 -11.88 2.23
CA SER A 288 2.60 -10.51 2.48
C SER A 288 2.45 -9.67 1.21
N GLY A 289 1.48 -8.75 1.19
CA GLY A 289 1.45 -7.62 0.26
C GLY A 289 0.66 -7.76 -1.04
N ALA A 290 0.17 -8.95 -1.42
CA ALA A 290 -0.84 -9.10 -2.47
C ALA A 290 -2.15 -9.66 -1.88
N GLU A 291 -3.28 -9.15 -2.35
CA GLU A 291 -4.62 -9.48 -1.84
C GLU A 291 -5.12 -10.83 -2.37
N ALA A 292 -4.61 -11.27 -3.53
CA ALA A 292 -4.80 -12.61 -4.07
C ALA A 292 -3.74 -12.89 -5.15
N THR A 293 -3.76 -14.10 -5.74
CA THR A 293 -2.92 -14.43 -6.90
C THR A 293 -3.52 -15.59 -7.69
N THR A 294 -3.39 -15.53 -9.02
CA THR A 294 -3.74 -16.61 -9.92
C THR A 294 -2.51 -17.39 -10.37
N HIS A 295 -2.56 -18.72 -10.26
CA HIS A 295 -1.50 -19.62 -10.71
C HIS A 295 -1.94 -20.47 -11.90
N ALA A 296 -1.13 -20.47 -12.97
CA ALA A 296 -1.35 -21.32 -14.15
C ALA A 296 -0.90 -22.77 -13.97
N THR A 297 -0.01 -23.03 -13.00
CA THR A 297 0.55 -24.34 -12.70
C THR A 297 -0.10 -24.90 -11.45
N VAL A 298 -0.88 -25.97 -11.61
CA VAL A 298 -1.48 -26.76 -10.55
C VAL A 298 -0.92 -28.16 -10.68
N ILE A 299 -0.43 -28.75 -9.59
CA ILE A 299 0.20 -30.08 -9.59
C ILE A 299 -0.75 -31.05 -8.89
N VAL A 300 -1.07 -32.16 -9.54
CA VAL A 300 -1.91 -33.24 -8.99
C VAL A 300 -1.15 -34.55 -9.16
N ASP A 301 -1.04 -35.36 -8.11
CA ASP A 301 -0.28 -36.63 -8.11
C ASP A 301 1.15 -36.49 -8.66
N ASN A 302 1.85 -35.39 -8.32
CA ASN A 302 3.19 -35.05 -8.82
C ASN A 302 3.28 -34.85 -10.35
N LYS A 303 2.15 -34.66 -11.04
CA LYS A 303 2.10 -34.34 -12.48
C LYS A 303 1.85 -32.85 -12.68
N MET A 304 2.66 -32.21 -13.54
CA MET A 304 2.49 -30.80 -13.90
C MET A 304 1.32 -30.55 -14.86
N GLU A 305 0.94 -31.57 -15.64
CA GLU A 305 -0.29 -31.53 -16.43
C GLU A 305 -1.45 -31.98 -15.54
N SER A 306 -2.08 -31.02 -14.86
CA SER A 306 -3.30 -31.28 -14.08
C SER A 306 -4.56 -31.13 -14.94
N GLU A 307 -5.65 -31.73 -14.48
CA GLU A 307 -6.99 -31.49 -15.02
C GLU A 307 -7.46 -30.03 -14.87
N TYR A 308 -6.84 -29.27 -13.96
CA TYR A 308 -7.15 -27.85 -13.72
C TYR A 308 -6.38 -26.92 -14.66
N LYS A 309 -7.06 -25.86 -15.12
CA LYS A 309 -6.47 -24.80 -15.97
C LYS A 309 -5.74 -23.76 -15.14
N ALA A 310 -6.27 -23.38 -13.98
CA ALA A 310 -5.67 -22.41 -13.07
C ALA A 310 -6.25 -22.58 -11.66
N ILE A 311 -5.60 -21.97 -10.69
CA ILE A 311 -6.13 -21.80 -9.33
C ILE A 311 -6.00 -20.34 -8.90
N ILE A 312 -7.06 -19.79 -8.33
CA ILE A 312 -7.07 -18.47 -7.71
C ILE A 312 -6.93 -18.65 -6.19
N LEU A 313 -5.92 -18.02 -5.60
CA LEU A 313 -5.62 -18.11 -4.17
C LEU A 313 -5.91 -16.78 -3.49
N MET A 314 -6.91 -16.75 -2.61
CA MET A 314 -7.30 -15.57 -1.83
C MET A 314 -6.38 -15.37 -0.64
N SER A 315 -5.97 -14.12 -0.38
CA SER A 315 -5.24 -13.78 0.83
C SER A 315 -6.13 -13.93 2.07
N THR A 316 -5.59 -14.56 3.09
CA THR A 316 -6.28 -14.78 4.36
C THR A 316 -6.33 -13.53 5.25
N THR A 317 -5.50 -12.51 5.00
CA THR A 317 -5.36 -11.32 5.85
C THR A 317 -6.64 -10.47 5.89
N THR A 318 -7.25 -10.17 4.74
CA THR A 318 -8.50 -9.40 4.66
C THR A 318 -9.68 -10.21 5.20
N LEU A 319 -9.72 -11.50 4.88
CA LEU A 319 -10.75 -12.42 5.37
C LEU A 319 -10.71 -12.53 6.91
N GLU A 320 -9.53 -12.69 7.48
CA GLU A 320 -9.31 -12.73 8.93
C GLU A 320 -9.81 -11.47 9.62
N THR A 321 -9.46 -10.31 9.07
CA THR A 321 -9.91 -9.01 9.57
C THR A 321 -11.45 -8.92 9.61
N ALA A 322 -12.11 -9.39 8.54
CA ALA A 322 -13.56 -9.33 8.42
C ALA A 322 -14.28 -10.31 9.38
N ILE A 323 -13.77 -11.53 9.54
CA ILE A 323 -14.43 -12.58 10.35
C ILE A 323 -14.08 -12.51 11.85
N ASN A 324 -13.02 -11.81 12.26
CA ASN A 324 -12.62 -11.71 13.67
C ASN A 324 -13.61 -10.93 14.57
N GLY A 325 -14.74 -10.46 14.05
CA GLY A 325 -15.88 -9.93 14.82
C GLY A 325 -15.66 -8.59 15.53
N ASN A 326 -14.49 -7.96 15.37
CA ASN A 326 -14.15 -6.65 15.95
C ASN A 326 -14.21 -5.49 14.93
N GLY A 327 -14.68 -5.79 13.71
CA GLY A 327 -14.91 -4.80 12.66
C GLY A 327 -16.12 -3.92 12.95
N THR A 328 -16.05 -2.65 12.60
CA THR A 328 -17.23 -1.79 12.48
C THR A 328 -18.02 -2.17 11.22
N LEU A 329 -19.27 -1.70 11.10
CA LEU A 329 -20.06 -1.93 9.88
C LEU A 329 -19.33 -1.43 8.62
N GLY A 330 -18.69 -0.27 8.70
CA GLY A 330 -17.93 0.31 7.62
C GLY A 330 -16.72 -0.53 7.21
N GLU A 331 -15.95 -1.02 8.18
CA GLU A 331 -14.80 -1.91 7.95
C GLU A 331 -15.23 -3.20 7.26
N VAL A 332 -16.35 -3.79 7.69
CA VAL A 332 -16.93 -5.00 7.07
C VAL A 332 -17.36 -4.72 5.62
N CYS A 333 -18.03 -3.60 5.36
CA CYS A 333 -18.44 -3.24 4.00
C CYS A 333 -17.24 -3.04 3.07
N MET A 334 -16.20 -2.33 3.54
CA MET A 334 -14.96 -2.12 2.80
C MET A 334 -14.27 -3.44 2.47
N ALA A 335 -14.08 -4.32 3.46
CA ALA A 335 -13.46 -5.63 3.27
C ALA A 335 -14.29 -6.53 2.31
N GLN A 336 -15.61 -6.47 2.39
CA GLN A 336 -16.52 -7.27 1.55
C GLN A 336 -16.44 -6.87 0.07
N VAL A 337 -16.50 -5.55 -0.20
CA VAL A 337 -16.36 -5.03 -1.57
C VAL A 337 -14.95 -5.27 -2.09
N ASP A 338 -13.93 -4.98 -1.29
CA ASP A 338 -12.53 -5.23 -1.66
C ASP A 338 -12.30 -6.69 -2.07
N THR A 339 -12.77 -7.64 -1.25
CA THR A 339 -12.70 -9.07 -1.56
C THR A 339 -13.38 -9.39 -2.89
N ALA A 340 -14.54 -8.80 -3.19
CA ALA A 340 -15.23 -9.01 -4.46
C ALA A 340 -14.45 -8.42 -5.66
N LEU A 341 -13.88 -7.22 -5.51
CA LEU A 341 -13.08 -6.61 -6.57
C LEU A 341 -11.76 -7.35 -6.80
N THR A 342 -11.18 -7.91 -5.75
CA THR A 342 -9.99 -8.76 -5.84
C THR A 342 -10.31 -10.10 -6.49
N ILE A 343 -11.44 -10.71 -6.19
CA ILE A 343 -11.93 -11.89 -6.94
C ILE A 343 -12.10 -11.55 -8.42
N MET A 344 -12.72 -10.41 -8.75
CA MET A 344 -12.86 -9.96 -10.14
C MET A 344 -11.50 -9.79 -10.84
N HIS A 345 -10.54 -9.16 -10.15
CA HIS A 345 -9.18 -8.94 -10.64
C HIS A 345 -8.51 -10.28 -11.00
N GLU A 346 -8.56 -11.27 -10.10
CA GLU A 346 -7.96 -12.58 -10.35
C GLU A 346 -8.71 -13.41 -11.40
N ILE A 347 -10.03 -13.25 -11.52
CA ILE A 347 -10.78 -13.88 -12.62
C ILE A 347 -10.24 -13.43 -13.98
N MET A 348 -9.77 -12.18 -14.12
CA MET A 348 -9.21 -11.72 -15.38
C MET A 348 -7.90 -12.43 -15.74
N HIS A 349 -7.03 -12.60 -14.76
CA HIS A 349 -5.82 -13.42 -14.91
C HIS A 349 -6.16 -14.85 -15.30
N ALA A 350 -7.13 -15.45 -14.62
CA ALA A 350 -7.57 -16.82 -14.87
C ALA A 350 -8.19 -16.98 -16.26
N ILE A 351 -8.99 -16.01 -16.74
CA ILE A 351 -9.51 -15.99 -18.11
C ILE A 351 -8.36 -15.92 -19.13
N GLY A 352 -7.36 -15.08 -18.88
CA GLY A 352 -6.17 -14.98 -19.73
C GLY A 352 -5.43 -16.30 -19.85
N ILE A 353 -5.17 -16.97 -18.71
CA ILE A 353 -4.53 -18.29 -18.65
C ILE A 353 -5.40 -19.36 -19.34
N ALA A 354 -6.72 -19.35 -19.10
CA ALA A 354 -7.63 -20.31 -19.67
C ALA A 354 -7.73 -20.21 -21.19
N ARG A 355 -7.71 -18.98 -21.74
CA ARG A 355 -7.64 -18.73 -23.18
C ARG A 355 -6.36 -19.28 -23.80
N TYR A 356 -5.22 -19.12 -23.13
CA TYR A 356 -3.96 -19.70 -23.59
C TYR A 356 -3.99 -21.24 -23.68
N LYS A 357 -4.80 -21.91 -22.87
CA LYS A 357 -4.97 -23.38 -22.89
C LYS A 357 -6.13 -23.84 -23.80
N ASP A 358 -6.63 -22.96 -24.65
CA ASP A 358 -7.82 -23.18 -25.48
C ASP A 358 -7.51 -22.91 -26.97
N ASP A 359 -6.57 -23.69 -27.51
CA ASP A 359 -6.00 -23.51 -28.84
C ASP A 359 -7.03 -23.67 -29.98
N ASP A 360 -8.16 -24.33 -29.73
CA ASP A 360 -9.18 -24.66 -30.73
C ASP A 360 -10.17 -23.52 -31.06
N TYR A 361 -10.10 -22.39 -30.34
CA TYR A 361 -11.04 -21.27 -30.55
C TYR A 361 -10.60 -20.34 -31.69
N GLU A 362 -11.48 -20.13 -32.66
CA GLU A 362 -11.24 -19.22 -33.79
C GLU A 362 -10.88 -17.80 -33.30
N GLY A 363 -9.73 -17.27 -33.73
CA GLY A 363 -9.24 -15.96 -33.33
C GLY A 363 -8.50 -15.92 -31.98
N ASN A 364 -8.18 -17.08 -31.38
CA ASN A 364 -7.29 -17.12 -30.23
C ASN A 364 -5.83 -16.87 -30.63
N CYS A 365 -5.32 -15.67 -30.36
CA CYS A 365 -3.93 -15.31 -30.66
C CYS A 365 -2.93 -15.76 -29.58
N LEU A 366 -3.40 -16.31 -28.46
CA LEU A 366 -2.57 -16.79 -27.35
C LEU A 366 -2.22 -18.28 -27.56
N ASN A 367 -1.64 -18.64 -28.71
CA ASN A 367 -1.33 -20.04 -29.05
C ASN A 367 -0.10 -20.55 -28.29
N ARG A 368 -0.25 -21.72 -27.65
CA ARG A 368 0.78 -22.46 -26.92
C ARG A 368 2.07 -22.72 -27.71
N GLU A 369 1.99 -23.01 -29.00
CA GLU A 369 3.12 -23.31 -29.88
C GLU A 369 4.13 -22.15 -29.99
N ARG A 370 3.66 -20.89 -29.91
CA ARG A 370 4.50 -19.69 -30.08
C ARG A 370 4.91 -19.05 -28.77
N SER A 371 4.06 -19.11 -27.75
CA SER A 371 4.32 -18.47 -26.45
C SER A 371 5.10 -19.36 -25.47
N GLY A 372 5.35 -20.62 -25.81
CA GLY A 372 5.99 -21.60 -24.92
C GLY A 372 5.07 -22.01 -23.77
N ILE A 373 5.60 -22.63 -22.71
CA ILE A 373 4.84 -23.22 -21.59
C ILE A 373 4.13 -22.16 -20.71
N MET A 374 4.59 -20.91 -20.73
CA MET A 374 3.96 -19.79 -20.02
C MET A 374 3.93 -18.57 -20.91
N ALA A 375 2.75 -18.25 -21.45
CA ALA A 375 2.58 -17.03 -22.21
C ALA A 375 2.75 -15.79 -21.31
N PRO A 376 3.46 -14.76 -21.80
CA PRO A 376 3.41 -13.48 -21.13
C PRO A 376 1.99 -12.94 -21.09
N GLU A 377 1.65 -12.23 -20.03
CA GLU A 377 0.38 -11.55 -19.92
C GLU A 377 0.20 -10.53 -21.07
N PRO A 378 -0.99 -10.47 -21.71
CA PRO A 378 -1.23 -9.55 -22.81
C PRO A 378 -1.40 -8.11 -22.31
N PHE A 379 -1.12 -7.17 -23.20
CA PHE A 379 -1.53 -5.78 -22.99
C PHE A 379 -2.97 -5.61 -23.48
N LEU A 380 -3.81 -4.89 -22.74
CA LEU A 380 -5.16 -4.60 -23.24
C LEU A 380 -5.19 -3.20 -23.83
N ASN A 381 -5.72 -3.03 -25.05
CA ASN A 381 -5.84 -1.73 -25.72
C ASN A 381 -4.55 -0.86 -25.69
N GLY A 382 -3.37 -1.49 -25.60
CA GLY A 382 -2.07 -0.82 -25.52
C GLY A 382 -1.77 -0.08 -24.20
N THR A 383 -2.32 -0.50 -23.06
CA THR A 383 -2.34 0.23 -21.77
C THR A 383 -1.03 0.47 -21.04
N GLY A 384 0.10 0.39 -21.71
CA GLY A 384 1.37 0.80 -21.12
C GLY A 384 1.93 -0.12 -20.03
N VAL A 385 1.15 -1.06 -19.51
CA VAL A 385 1.56 -2.14 -18.60
C VAL A 385 0.73 -3.39 -18.94
N ALA A 386 1.39 -4.54 -19.07
CA ALA A 386 0.75 -5.85 -19.18
C ALA A 386 0.42 -6.36 -17.77
N GLU A 387 -0.78 -6.00 -17.32
CA GLU A 387 -1.44 -6.49 -16.11
C GLU A 387 -2.96 -6.37 -16.34
N THR A 388 -3.60 -7.51 -16.63
CA THR A 388 -4.98 -7.65 -17.09
C THR A 388 -5.98 -7.37 -16.01
N GLY A 389 -5.68 -7.76 -14.76
CA GLY A 389 -6.54 -7.50 -13.61
C GLY A 389 -6.63 -6.01 -13.29
N HIS A 390 -5.52 -5.28 -13.27
CA HIS A 390 -5.46 -3.84 -13.02
C HIS A 390 -6.01 -3.03 -14.19
N TYR A 391 -5.79 -3.49 -15.42
CA TYR A 391 -6.48 -2.89 -16.56
C TYR A 391 -8.00 -3.01 -16.42
N MET A 392 -8.49 -4.19 -16.04
CA MET A 392 -9.91 -4.39 -15.79
C MET A 392 -10.40 -3.49 -14.66
N ASP A 393 -9.64 -3.40 -13.56
CA ASP A 393 -10.00 -2.52 -12.43
C ASP A 393 -10.19 -1.07 -12.93
N GLN A 394 -9.29 -0.60 -13.81
CA GLN A 394 -9.39 0.70 -14.46
C GLN A 394 -10.61 0.85 -15.36
N VAL A 395 -10.94 -0.18 -16.14
CA VAL A 395 -12.03 -0.15 -17.11
C VAL A 395 -13.39 -0.35 -16.47
N TYR A 396 -13.52 -0.99 -15.31
CA TYR A 396 -14.84 -1.22 -14.70
C TYR A 396 -15.08 -0.38 -13.46
N PHE A 397 -14.05 -0.15 -12.65
CA PHE A 397 -14.14 0.54 -11.36
C PHE A 397 -13.48 1.92 -11.35
N GLY A 398 -12.71 2.26 -12.38
CA GLY A 398 -12.15 3.60 -12.60
C GLY A 398 -10.71 3.73 -12.10
N GLY A 399 -10.16 2.63 -11.63
CA GLY A 399 -8.78 2.47 -11.20
C GLY A 399 -8.65 1.22 -10.34
N THR A 400 -7.45 0.97 -9.86
CA THR A 400 -7.17 -0.15 -8.96
C THR A 400 -7.59 0.16 -7.53
N LYS A 401 -8.46 -0.69 -6.99
CA LYS A 401 -8.85 -0.69 -5.57
C LYS A 401 -7.63 -0.80 -4.64
N CYS A 402 -7.74 -0.16 -3.47
CA CYS A 402 -6.73 -0.24 -2.43
C CYS A 402 -7.37 -0.01 -1.07
N LEU A 403 -7.17 -0.95 -0.15
CA LEU A 403 -7.43 -0.76 1.27
C LEU A 403 -6.20 -0.18 1.97
N ALA A 404 -6.42 0.83 2.81
CA ALA A 404 -5.38 1.43 3.64
C ALA A 404 -5.80 1.38 5.12
N PRO A 405 -4.89 1.11 6.07
CA PRO A 405 -3.48 0.88 5.84
C PRO A 405 -3.19 -0.50 5.20
N ILE A 406 -2.23 -0.54 4.27
CA ILE A 406 -1.81 -1.80 3.64
C ILE A 406 -1.00 -2.59 4.67
N ALA A 407 -1.56 -3.70 5.12
CA ALA A 407 -0.88 -4.58 6.06
C ALA A 407 -0.16 -5.71 5.33
N ARG A 408 1.13 -5.88 5.64
CA ARG A 408 1.97 -6.92 5.02
C ARG A 408 2.08 -8.18 5.88
N GLU A 409 1.80 -8.09 7.18
CA GLU A 409 2.06 -9.18 8.14
C GLU A 409 0.88 -9.36 9.09
N ASP A 410 0.28 -8.28 9.59
CA ASP A 410 -0.85 -8.35 10.52
C ASP A 410 -2.20 -8.12 9.83
N ALA A 411 -3.21 -8.92 10.17
CA ALA A 411 -4.60 -8.61 9.81
C ALA A 411 -5.10 -7.38 10.60
N VAL A 412 -5.33 -6.25 9.92
CA VAL A 412 -5.83 -5.02 10.54
C VAL A 412 -7.05 -4.47 9.83
N PRO A 413 -8.00 -3.84 10.55
CA PRO A 413 -9.16 -3.20 9.94
C PRO A 413 -8.77 -2.10 8.93
N PRO A 414 -9.46 -2.01 7.77
CA PRO A 414 -9.23 -0.91 6.85
C PRO A 414 -9.78 0.42 7.41
N ILE A 415 -9.02 1.49 7.25
CA ILE A 415 -9.43 2.86 7.57
C ILE A 415 -9.86 3.60 6.29
N VAL A 416 -9.28 3.29 5.13
CA VAL A 416 -9.55 3.98 3.87
C VAL A 416 -9.80 2.94 2.77
N PHE A 417 -10.85 3.17 1.99
CA PHE A 417 -11.02 2.55 0.68
C PHE A 417 -10.69 3.61 -0.40
N ALA A 418 -9.81 3.26 -1.32
CA ALA A 418 -9.38 4.16 -2.38
C ALA A 418 -9.30 3.46 -3.73
N ILE A 419 -9.31 4.24 -4.81
CA ILE A 419 -9.13 3.80 -6.18
C ILE A 419 -7.94 4.58 -6.77
N LYS A 420 -6.89 3.88 -7.18
CA LYS A 420 -5.68 4.43 -7.79
C LYS A 420 -5.78 4.41 -9.31
N GLU A 421 -5.45 5.50 -9.97
CA GLU A 421 -5.42 5.52 -11.44
C GLU A 421 -4.33 4.57 -11.97
N PHE A 422 -4.70 3.76 -12.97
CA PHE A 422 -3.80 2.83 -13.63
C PHE A 422 -3.36 3.39 -14.99
N PRO A 423 -2.07 3.23 -15.37
CA PRO A 423 -0.99 2.64 -14.57
C PRO A 423 -0.35 3.63 -13.58
N TRP A 424 0.18 3.12 -12.47
CA TRP A 424 0.94 3.89 -11.47
C TRP A 424 2.37 3.36 -11.29
N LEU A 425 3.23 4.16 -10.63
CA LEU A 425 4.61 3.77 -10.32
C LEU A 425 4.62 2.61 -9.30
N GLY A 426 5.04 1.42 -9.73
CA GLY A 426 5.13 0.24 -8.88
C GLY A 426 4.04 -0.80 -9.10
N CYS A 427 3.19 -0.63 -10.12
CA CYS A 427 2.37 -1.73 -10.63
C CYS A 427 3.28 -2.90 -11.06
N SER A 428 2.97 -4.12 -10.60
CA SER A 428 3.71 -5.35 -10.88
C SER A 428 3.35 -5.89 -12.26
N GLY A 429 3.83 -5.23 -13.32
CA GLY A 429 3.60 -5.68 -14.69
C GLY A 429 4.71 -5.23 -15.63
N ARG A 430 4.76 -5.84 -16.82
CA ARG A 430 5.76 -5.44 -17.84
C ARG A 430 5.32 -4.14 -18.48
N ALA A 431 6.09 -3.08 -18.25
CA ALA A 431 5.81 -1.76 -18.80
C ALA A 431 6.09 -1.69 -20.31
N ALA A 432 5.21 -1.01 -21.05
CA ALA A 432 5.47 -0.63 -22.42
C ALA A 432 6.50 0.50 -22.47
N PRO A 433 7.46 0.48 -23.42
CA PRO A 433 8.60 1.42 -23.44
C PRO A 433 8.27 2.92 -23.47
N ARG A 434 7.01 3.30 -23.72
CA ARG A 434 6.57 4.70 -23.89
C ARG A 434 5.36 5.09 -23.03
N SER A 435 5.01 4.31 -22.01
CA SER A 435 3.88 4.65 -21.15
C SER A 435 4.06 6.04 -20.53
N ARG A 436 3.20 7.01 -20.91
CA ARG A 436 3.25 8.39 -20.40
C ARG A 436 3.07 8.46 -18.88
N HIS A 437 2.34 7.48 -18.33
CA HIS A 437 2.01 7.36 -16.92
C HIS A 437 3.17 6.84 -16.08
N LEU A 438 4.24 6.31 -16.71
CA LEU A 438 5.42 5.79 -16.01
C LEU A 438 6.67 6.65 -16.23
N LYS A 439 6.50 7.86 -16.78
CA LYS A 439 7.60 8.80 -16.97
C LYS A 439 7.95 9.49 -15.65
N LEU A 440 9.20 9.92 -15.53
CA LEU A 440 9.60 10.85 -14.46
C LEU A 440 8.65 12.07 -14.48
N ASP A 441 8.22 12.52 -13.31
CA ASP A 441 7.23 13.59 -13.10
C ASP A 441 5.77 13.27 -13.51
N ALA A 442 5.44 12.05 -13.97
CA ALA A 442 4.05 11.63 -14.04
C ALA A 442 3.40 11.67 -12.64
N VAL A 443 2.09 11.83 -12.58
CA VAL A 443 1.36 11.96 -11.31
C VAL A 443 0.52 10.73 -11.09
N ASP A 444 0.73 10.06 -9.96
CA ASP A 444 -0.19 9.04 -9.47
C ASP A 444 -1.36 9.71 -8.75
N THR A 445 -2.56 9.48 -9.24
CA THR A 445 -3.79 9.99 -8.62
C THR A 445 -4.46 8.89 -7.82
N VAL A 446 -4.86 9.21 -6.60
CA VAL A 446 -5.65 8.34 -5.71
C VAL A 446 -6.96 9.00 -5.40
N HIS A 447 -8.07 8.38 -5.79
CA HIS A 447 -9.42 8.81 -5.48
C HIS A 447 -9.91 8.14 -4.19
N HIS A 448 -10.27 8.94 -3.19
CA HIS A 448 -10.77 8.42 -1.92
C HIS A 448 -12.26 8.12 -2.03
N VAL A 449 -12.65 6.90 -1.64
CA VAL A 449 -14.01 6.40 -1.84
C VAL A 449 -14.77 6.37 -0.51
N PRO A 450 -15.80 7.21 -0.36
CA PRO A 450 -16.65 7.17 0.84
C PRO A 450 -17.41 5.86 0.99
N LEU A 451 -17.64 5.47 2.26
CA LEU A 451 -18.36 4.27 2.66
C LEU A 451 -19.78 4.20 2.05
N THR A 452 -20.43 5.34 1.80
CA THR A 452 -21.76 5.40 1.18
C THR A 452 -21.83 4.70 -0.18
N TRP A 453 -20.75 4.70 -0.97
CA TRP A 453 -20.72 3.97 -2.25
C TRP A 453 -20.44 2.48 -2.04
N VAL A 454 -19.47 2.18 -1.18
CA VAL A 454 -19.07 0.80 -0.83
C VAL A 454 -20.28 0.01 -0.29
N SER A 455 -21.01 0.57 0.67
CA SER A 455 -22.23 -0.05 1.23
C SER A 455 -23.34 -0.17 0.19
N LYS A 456 -23.47 0.80 -0.72
CA LYS A 456 -24.53 0.82 -1.73
C LYS A 456 -24.30 -0.26 -2.77
N MET A 457 -23.05 -0.52 -3.20
CA MET A 457 -22.74 -1.67 -4.07
C MET A 457 -23.22 -3.02 -3.50
N LEU A 458 -23.26 -3.13 -2.17
CA LEU A 458 -23.73 -4.30 -1.44
C LEU A 458 -25.26 -4.33 -1.27
N SER A 459 -26.05 -3.47 -1.91
CA SER A 459 -27.51 -3.45 -1.74
C SER A 459 -28.30 -3.77 -3.02
N GLU A 460 -29.48 -4.38 -2.86
CA GLU A 460 -30.42 -4.58 -3.96
C GLU A 460 -30.82 -3.27 -4.64
N HIS A 461 -30.86 -2.17 -3.88
CA HIS A 461 -31.22 -0.86 -4.40
C HIS A 461 -30.25 -0.41 -5.47
N PHE A 462 -28.94 -0.53 -5.26
CA PHE A 462 -27.94 -0.24 -6.30
C PHE A 462 -28.12 -1.10 -7.55
N TRP A 463 -28.54 -2.36 -7.38
CA TRP A 463 -28.74 -3.29 -8.50
C TRP A 463 -29.98 -3.03 -9.33
N LYS A 464 -30.97 -2.31 -8.78
CA LYS A 464 -32.24 -2.00 -9.42
C LYS A 464 -32.44 -0.52 -9.74
N ASP A 465 -31.55 0.35 -9.26
CA ASP A 465 -31.68 1.79 -9.42
C ASP A 465 -31.38 2.23 -10.87
N PRO A 466 -32.37 2.77 -11.61
CA PRO A 466 -32.20 3.21 -12.99
C PRO A 466 -31.38 4.51 -13.13
N GLN A 467 -31.13 5.24 -12.02
CA GLN A 467 -30.31 6.45 -12.03
C GLN A 467 -28.81 6.16 -12.10
N TYR A 468 -28.38 4.94 -11.71
CA TYR A 468 -27.03 4.50 -12.02
C TYR A 468 -26.98 4.11 -13.49
N PRO A 469 -26.00 4.60 -14.27
CA PRO A 469 -25.85 4.25 -15.68
C PRO A 469 -25.92 2.74 -15.89
N ARG A 470 -26.36 2.32 -17.09
CA ARG A 470 -26.32 0.90 -17.47
C ARG A 470 -24.91 0.38 -17.18
N LYS A 471 -24.81 -0.58 -16.27
CA LYS A 471 -23.54 -1.14 -15.78
C LYS A 471 -22.72 -1.79 -16.90
N SER A 472 -23.40 -2.16 -18.00
CA SER A 472 -22.83 -2.64 -19.27
C SER A 472 -22.40 -1.54 -20.24
N ASP A 473 -22.77 -0.29 -20.02
CA ASP A 473 -22.49 0.84 -20.93
C ASP A 473 -21.27 1.66 -20.45
N ASN A 474 -20.41 1.04 -19.61
CA ASN A 474 -19.26 1.61 -18.91
C ASN A 474 -19.71 2.68 -17.89
N TYR A 475 -19.94 2.42 -16.61
CA TYR A 475 -18.95 1.91 -15.64
C TYR A 475 -19.60 1.72 -14.24
N PHE A 476 -18.93 1.04 -13.29
CA PHE A 476 -19.25 1.09 -11.84
C PHE A 476 -18.69 2.36 -11.15
N HIS A 477 -18.14 3.29 -11.93
CA HIS A 477 -17.43 4.46 -11.41
C HIS A 477 -18.33 5.31 -10.52
N ARG A 478 -17.73 5.84 -9.45
CA ARG A 478 -18.31 6.90 -8.64
C ARG A 478 -17.77 8.25 -9.11
N ASN A 479 -18.50 9.31 -8.81
CA ASN A 479 -17.87 10.62 -8.63
C ASN A 479 -16.69 10.51 -7.66
N ALA A 480 -15.49 10.87 -8.10
CA ALA A 480 -14.39 11.13 -7.20
C ALA A 480 -14.69 12.44 -6.45
N LEU A 481 -14.84 12.37 -5.12
CA LEU A 481 -15.08 13.56 -4.29
C LEU A 481 -13.78 14.21 -3.85
N TYR A 482 -12.81 13.37 -3.52
CA TYR A 482 -11.51 13.77 -3.01
C TYR A 482 -10.43 12.96 -3.71
N SER A 483 -9.34 13.64 -4.10
CA SER A 483 -8.18 12.97 -4.67
C SER A 483 -6.87 13.45 -4.05
N SER A 484 -5.91 12.55 -3.96
CA SER A 484 -4.53 12.85 -3.59
C SER A 484 -3.62 12.53 -4.77
N GLU A 485 -2.64 13.37 -5.01
CA GLU A 485 -1.71 13.28 -6.14
C GLU A 485 -0.29 13.05 -5.65
N THR A 486 0.45 12.13 -6.28
CA THR A 486 1.85 11.85 -5.96
C THR A 486 2.70 11.96 -7.23
N PRO A 487 3.54 13.00 -7.37
CA PRO A 487 4.41 13.11 -8.53
C PRO A 487 5.57 12.10 -8.46
N HIS A 488 5.91 11.48 -9.59
CA HIS A 488 6.99 10.51 -9.78
C HIS A 488 8.36 11.19 -9.77
N LYS A 489 8.69 11.89 -8.68
CA LYS A 489 9.98 12.55 -8.48
C LYS A 489 10.99 11.61 -7.80
N SER A 490 10.48 10.72 -6.94
CA SER A 490 11.29 9.71 -6.25
C SER A 490 10.40 8.58 -5.72
N PRO A 491 10.95 7.39 -5.41
CA PRO A 491 10.22 6.34 -4.69
C PRO A 491 9.73 6.74 -3.28
N GLU A 492 10.15 7.89 -2.78
CA GLU A 492 9.77 8.45 -1.48
C GLU A 492 8.83 9.67 -1.61
N ALA A 493 8.35 9.94 -2.84
CA ALA A 493 7.37 10.99 -3.05
C ALA A 493 6.11 10.69 -2.25
N MET A 494 5.61 11.72 -1.57
CA MET A 494 4.44 11.62 -0.72
C MET A 494 3.19 12.03 -1.48
N ALA A 495 2.09 11.36 -1.18
CA ALA A 495 0.77 11.82 -1.59
C ALA A 495 0.48 13.21 -1.03
N SER A 496 -0.03 14.08 -1.90
CA SER A 496 -0.50 15.40 -1.54
C SER A 496 -1.72 15.34 -0.61
N GLU A 497 -1.99 16.46 0.07
CA GLU A 497 -3.24 16.60 0.83
C GLU A 497 -4.44 16.42 -0.11
N PRO A 498 -5.49 15.70 0.32
CA PRO A 498 -6.66 15.47 -0.51
C PRO A 498 -7.30 16.78 -0.95
N GLN A 499 -7.54 16.90 -2.25
CA GLN A 499 -8.21 18.04 -2.85
C GLN A 499 -9.65 17.65 -3.18
N SER A 500 -10.60 18.53 -2.83
CA SER A 500 -11.99 18.41 -3.27
C SER A 500 -12.04 18.60 -4.77
N LEU A 501 -12.72 17.71 -5.48
CA LEU A 501 -12.93 17.83 -6.91
C LEU A 501 -14.19 18.65 -7.20
N GLU A 502 -14.06 19.67 -8.05
CA GLU A 502 -15.18 20.50 -8.52
C GLU A 502 -15.79 19.91 -9.80
N GLY A 503 -17.07 20.19 -10.06
CA GLY A 503 -17.73 19.78 -11.31
C GLY A 503 -18.03 18.28 -11.38
N LEU A 504 -18.62 17.70 -10.33
CA LEU A 504 -19.03 16.30 -10.31
C LEU A 504 -19.89 15.95 -11.52
N THR A 505 -19.56 14.83 -12.19
CA THR A 505 -20.27 14.38 -13.38
C THR A 505 -21.75 14.07 -13.09
N TYR A 506 -22.02 13.57 -11.89
CA TYR A 506 -23.35 13.26 -11.41
C TYR A 506 -23.61 13.96 -10.07
N SER A 507 -24.88 14.20 -9.72
CA SER A 507 -25.24 14.74 -8.41
C SER A 507 -25.95 13.66 -7.60
N TYR A 508 -25.25 13.06 -6.64
CA TYR A 508 -25.83 12.09 -5.72
C TYR A 508 -26.07 12.75 -4.35
N PRO A 509 -27.27 12.58 -3.74
CA PRO A 509 -27.53 13.09 -2.39
C PRO A 509 -26.51 12.62 -1.33
N ASP A 510 -25.99 11.41 -1.53
CA ASP A 510 -24.96 10.79 -0.68
C ASP A 510 -23.64 11.57 -0.67
N ASP A 511 -23.26 12.11 -1.82
CA ASP A 511 -22.02 12.87 -1.96
C ASP A 511 -22.12 14.19 -1.20
N ALA A 512 -23.28 14.85 -1.23
CA ALA A 512 -23.50 16.09 -0.49
C ALA A 512 -23.39 15.89 1.04
N LEU A 513 -23.89 14.77 1.57
CA LEU A 513 -23.79 14.42 2.99
C LEU A 513 -22.33 14.19 3.41
N VAL A 514 -21.57 13.46 2.59
CA VAL A 514 -20.14 13.23 2.84
C VAL A 514 -19.37 14.55 2.80
N VAL A 515 -19.61 15.40 1.79
CA VAL A 515 -18.94 16.69 1.64
C VAL A 515 -19.25 17.62 2.82
N ALA A 516 -20.50 17.65 3.30
CA ALA A 516 -20.87 18.43 4.48
C ALA A 516 -20.12 17.95 5.73
N THR A 517 -20.05 16.64 5.94
CA THR A 517 -19.34 16.02 7.08
C THR A 517 -17.85 16.30 7.04
N TRP A 518 -17.25 16.18 5.85
CA TRP A 518 -15.85 16.53 5.62
C TRP A 518 -15.57 17.99 5.96
N LYS A 519 -16.38 18.93 5.44
CA LYS A 519 -16.25 20.37 5.72
C LYS A 519 -16.36 20.66 7.21
N GLU A 520 -17.31 20.04 7.91
CA GLU A 520 -17.47 20.20 9.35
C GLU A 520 -16.26 19.68 10.14
N ARG A 521 -15.73 18.51 9.77
CA ARG A 521 -14.52 17.95 10.39
C ARG A 521 -13.30 18.85 10.18
N HIS A 522 -13.06 19.31 8.95
CA HIS A 522 -11.99 20.26 8.67
C HIS A 522 -12.16 21.56 9.45
N ARG A 523 -13.39 22.10 9.54
CA ARG A 523 -13.68 23.30 10.31
C ARG A 523 -13.33 23.11 11.79
N LEU A 524 -13.76 22.01 12.40
CA LEU A 524 -13.46 21.67 13.79
C LEU A 524 -11.94 21.54 14.03
N TRP A 525 -11.23 20.81 13.17
CA TRP A 525 -9.79 20.58 13.34
C TRP A 525 -8.99 21.86 13.15
N LYS A 526 -9.36 22.67 12.16
CA LYS A 526 -8.78 24.00 11.95
C LYS A 526 -9.04 24.92 13.15
N GLN A 527 -10.22 24.84 13.77
CA GLN A 527 -10.54 25.60 14.97
C GLN A 527 -9.65 25.22 16.15
N PHE A 528 -9.44 23.92 16.41
CA PHE A 528 -8.56 23.46 17.50
C PHE A 528 -7.08 23.78 17.28
N ARG A 529 -6.68 23.92 16.02
CA ARG A 529 -5.29 24.13 15.60
C ARG A 529 -4.96 25.58 15.25
N HIS A 530 -5.97 26.45 15.33
CA HIS A 530 -5.87 27.84 14.91
C HIS A 530 -4.75 28.57 15.67
N GLY A 531 -3.96 29.35 14.92
CA GLY A 531 -2.93 30.25 15.46
C GLY A 531 -1.57 29.62 15.75
N TRP A 532 -1.43 28.29 15.77
CA TRP A 532 -0.16 27.63 16.09
C TRP A 532 0.29 26.57 15.08
N TYR A 533 -0.64 25.76 14.55
CA TYR A 533 -0.29 24.54 13.83
C TYR A 533 0.44 24.79 12.52
N ASP A 534 -0.09 25.63 11.63
CA ASP A 534 0.52 25.87 10.31
C ASP A 534 1.95 26.40 10.44
N ARG A 535 2.18 27.31 11.40
CA ARG A 535 3.51 27.84 11.71
C ARG A 535 4.45 26.75 12.23
N ALA A 536 4.00 26.00 13.24
CA ALA A 536 4.82 24.94 13.84
C ALA A 536 5.14 23.81 12.85
N LYS A 537 4.17 23.44 12.00
CA LYS A 537 4.33 22.44 10.94
C LYS A 537 5.34 22.94 9.90
N GLY A 538 5.21 24.18 9.42
CA GLY A 538 6.17 24.77 8.47
C GLY A 538 7.60 24.84 9.04
N GLU A 539 7.76 25.22 10.31
CA GLU A 539 9.07 25.20 11.00
C GLU A 539 9.65 23.77 11.09
N TRP A 540 8.80 22.78 11.38
CA TRP A 540 9.21 21.38 11.46
C TRP A 540 9.56 20.81 10.08
N GLU A 541 8.75 21.09 9.05
CA GLU A 541 8.97 20.68 7.65
C GLU A 541 10.22 21.30 7.04
N ALA A 542 10.66 22.47 7.52
CA ALA A 542 11.93 23.07 7.14
C ALA A 542 13.15 22.47 7.87
N SER A 543 12.95 21.56 8.82
CA SER A 543 13.98 21.03 9.71
C SER A 543 14.37 19.57 9.40
N PRO A 544 15.59 19.12 9.72
CA PRO A 544 16.00 17.73 9.50
C PRO A 544 15.04 16.68 10.08
N TRP A 545 14.34 16.99 11.18
CA TRP A 545 13.40 16.08 11.85
C TRP A 545 12.21 15.66 10.98
N HIS A 546 11.87 16.42 9.93
CA HIS A 546 10.79 16.08 9.03
C HIS A 546 11.03 14.79 8.24
N ASN A 547 12.30 14.37 8.09
CA ASN A 547 12.67 13.22 7.28
C ASN A 547 12.53 11.92 8.10
N ILE A 548 11.30 11.45 8.21
CA ILE A 548 10.96 10.22 8.95
C ILE A 548 11.69 9.00 8.38
N GLY A 549 11.82 8.91 7.05
CA GLY A 549 12.58 7.85 6.40
C GLY A 549 14.05 7.84 6.82
N GLY A 550 14.67 9.02 6.91
CA GLY A 550 16.04 9.18 7.43
C GLY A 550 16.18 8.75 8.90
N ARG A 551 15.18 9.09 9.73
CA ARG A 551 15.15 8.69 11.14
C ARG A 551 15.05 7.18 11.31
N ARG A 552 14.11 6.52 10.60
CA ARG A 552 13.94 5.06 10.64
C ARG A 552 15.21 4.34 10.16
N ARG A 553 15.82 4.84 9.08
CA ARG A 553 17.10 4.34 8.56
C ARG A 553 18.23 4.40 9.59
N CYS A 554 18.25 5.38 10.49
CA CYS A 554 19.24 5.40 11.57
C CYS A 554 19.06 4.23 12.56
N GLU A 555 17.82 3.84 12.86
CA GLU A 555 17.52 2.69 13.72
C GLU A 555 17.82 1.37 13.01
N GLU A 556 17.41 1.24 11.75
CA GLU A 556 17.74 0.10 10.88
C GLU A 556 19.26 -0.08 10.76
N PHE A 557 20.00 1.01 10.53
CA PHE A 557 21.46 1.01 10.48
C PHE A 557 22.07 0.59 11.82
N ALA A 558 21.59 1.13 12.93
CA ALA A 558 22.10 0.76 14.25
C ALA A 558 21.91 -0.75 14.54
N ALA A 559 20.75 -1.30 14.14
CA ALA A 559 20.48 -2.73 14.26
C ALA A 559 21.38 -3.58 13.34
N ALA A 560 21.53 -3.20 12.07
CA ALA A 560 22.39 -3.87 11.10
C ALA A 560 23.88 -3.80 11.49
N HIS A 561 24.34 -2.65 12.00
CA HIS A 561 25.71 -2.44 12.44
C HIS A 561 26.05 -3.32 13.65
N ARG A 562 25.12 -3.48 14.61
CA ARG A 562 25.29 -4.44 15.73
C ARG A 562 25.45 -5.87 15.24
N LYS A 563 24.74 -6.25 14.17
CA LYS A 563 24.84 -7.57 13.52
C LYS A 563 26.03 -7.70 12.57
N ARG A 564 26.82 -6.63 12.36
CA ARG A 564 27.90 -6.56 11.36
C ARG A 564 27.42 -6.89 9.93
N ASP A 565 26.18 -6.51 9.58
CA ASP A 565 25.64 -6.69 8.23
C ASP A 565 26.13 -5.55 7.31
N LEU A 566 27.28 -5.75 6.66
CA LEU A 566 27.92 -4.74 5.82
C LEU A 566 27.01 -4.28 4.67
N MET A 567 26.36 -5.22 4.00
CA MET A 567 25.55 -4.93 2.82
C MET A 567 24.36 -4.04 3.17
N GLU A 568 23.64 -4.37 4.24
CA GLU A 568 22.50 -3.59 4.67
C GLU A 568 22.93 -2.21 5.20
N CYS A 569 24.02 -2.16 5.97
CA CYS A 569 24.58 -0.89 6.45
C CYS A 569 24.97 0.05 5.30
N THR A 570 25.70 -0.45 4.31
CA THR A 570 26.14 0.36 3.16
C THR A 570 24.97 0.79 2.30
N ARG A 571 23.97 -0.08 2.07
CA ARG A 571 22.73 0.27 1.36
C ARG A 571 22.01 1.44 2.04
N ILE A 572 21.87 1.38 3.36
CA ILE A 572 21.23 2.45 4.14
C ILE A 572 22.05 3.74 4.07
N ALA A 573 23.36 3.65 4.26
CA ALA A 573 24.26 4.79 4.21
C ALA A 573 24.21 5.50 2.84
N ASN A 574 24.37 4.74 1.74
CA ASN A 574 24.28 5.24 0.37
C ASN A 574 22.94 5.94 0.11
N ARG A 575 21.83 5.38 0.59
CA ARG A 575 20.50 5.99 0.43
C ARG A 575 20.40 7.36 1.10
N LEU A 576 21.00 7.53 2.29
CA LEU A 576 21.03 8.84 2.98
C LEU A 576 21.96 9.85 2.28
N ILE A 577 23.13 9.39 1.84
CA ILE A 577 24.11 10.23 1.14
C ILE A 577 23.54 10.77 -0.18
N SER A 578 22.82 9.93 -0.94
CA SER A 578 22.24 10.30 -2.23
C SER A 578 21.14 11.36 -2.16
N GLY A 579 20.67 11.71 -0.95
CA GLY A 579 19.66 12.78 -0.74
C GLY A 579 20.08 14.17 -1.24
N VAL A 580 21.39 14.42 -1.44
CA VAL A 580 21.92 15.67 -2.02
C VAL A 580 22.53 15.49 -3.42
N GLN A 581 22.26 14.34 -4.07
CA GLN A 581 22.68 14.02 -5.44
C GLN A 581 24.19 14.18 -5.71
N TRP A 582 25.05 13.89 -4.72
CA TRP A 582 26.50 14.09 -4.82
C TRP A 582 27.21 13.27 -5.92
N GLN A 583 26.54 12.28 -6.50
CA GLN A 583 27.09 11.43 -7.57
C GLN A 583 26.92 12.04 -8.97
N GLN A 584 26.00 13.01 -9.15
CA GLN A 584 25.62 13.48 -10.48
C GLN A 584 26.55 14.58 -11.00
N ASN A 585 26.56 15.75 -10.35
CA ASN A 585 27.49 16.83 -10.66
C ASN A 585 27.59 17.83 -9.50
N GLN A 586 28.69 18.58 -9.49
CA GLN A 586 28.98 19.59 -8.47
C GLN A 586 27.90 20.66 -8.36
N SER A 587 27.35 21.16 -9.47
CA SER A 587 26.32 22.21 -9.43
C SER A 587 25.05 21.76 -8.69
N ARG A 588 24.56 20.53 -8.96
CA ARG A 588 23.42 19.94 -8.25
C ARG A 588 23.72 19.72 -6.77
N PHE A 589 24.92 19.24 -6.44
CA PHE A 589 25.36 19.12 -5.05
C PHE A 589 25.35 20.50 -4.34
N MET A 590 25.93 21.52 -4.98
CA MET A 590 26.02 22.87 -4.45
C MET A 590 24.65 23.52 -4.24
N ASN A 591 23.69 23.25 -5.12
CA ASN A 591 22.31 23.74 -4.99
C ASN A 591 21.54 23.09 -3.84
N ASN A 592 21.94 21.89 -3.42
CA ASN A 592 21.33 21.19 -2.28
C ASN A 592 21.92 21.58 -0.91
N MET A 593 22.96 22.42 -0.88
CA MET A 593 23.54 22.91 0.37
C MET A 593 22.82 24.19 0.83
N PRO A 594 22.54 24.34 2.15
CA PRO A 594 21.93 25.55 2.69
C PRO A 594 22.70 26.82 2.33
N SER A 595 21.96 27.87 2.01
CA SER A 595 22.46 29.22 1.72
C SER A 595 21.66 30.27 2.50
N SER A 596 21.98 31.54 2.32
CA SER A 596 21.20 32.65 2.91
C SER A 596 19.74 32.70 2.43
N THR A 597 19.44 32.19 1.24
CA THR A 597 18.11 32.24 0.60
C THR A 597 17.43 30.88 0.51
N HIS A 598 18.16 29.78 0.67
CA HIS A 598 17.63 28.43 0.54
C HIS A 598 17.95 27.58 1.77
N LYS A 599 16.92 27.15 2.50
CA LYS A 599 17.04 26.16 3.56
C LYS A 599 16.80 24.78 2.95
N ASN A 600 17.80 23.91 3.02
CA ASN A 600 17.66 22.53 2.58
C ASN A 600 18.07 21.59 3.72
N PRO A 601 17.14 20.94 4.44
CA PRO A 601 17.47 20.10 5.57
C PRO A 601 18.22 18.80 5.20
N ASN A 602 18.32 18.44 3.91
CA ASN A 602 18.97 17.20 3.46
C ASN A 602 20.49 17.15 3.72
N TRP A 603 21.15 18.30 3.94
CA TRP A 603 22.57 18.33 4.32
C TRP A 603 22.84 17.47 5.57
N ALA A 604 21.90 17.48 6.52
CA ALA A 604 22.06 16.77 7.79
C ALA A 604 22.04 15.26 7.57
N TRP A 605 21.14 14.77 6.72
CA TRP A 605 21.03 13.35 6.39
C TRP A 605 22.18 12.86 5.52
N HIS A 606 22.69 13.72 4.63
CA HIS A 606 23.93 13.45 3.91
C HIS A 606 25.12 13.27 4.89
N ALA A 607 25.28 14.18 5.85
CA ALA A 607 26.31 14.06 6.89
C ALA A 607 26.16 12.78 7.71
N VAL A 608 24.93 12.42 8.11
CA VAL A 608 24.66 11.16 8.81
C VAL A 608 25.05 9.96 7.97
N GLY A 609 24.75 9.97 6.66
CA GLY A 609 25.19 8.94 5.73
C GLY A 609 26.72 8.85 5.63
N LEU A 610 27.43 9.98 5.63
CA LEU A 610 28.91 9.99 5.67
C LEU A 610 29.44 9.41 6.98
N LEU A 611 28.85 9.74 8.14
CA LEU A 611 29.19 9.11 9.42
C LEU A 611 28.97 7.60 9.40
N MET A 612 27.86 7.15 8.78
CA MET A 612 27.59 5.73 8.59
C MET A 612 28.69 5.08 7.76
N MET A 613 29.04 5.61 6.59
CA MET A 613 30.13 5.08 5.76
C MET A 613 31.47 5.04 6.50
N ALA A 614 31.79 6.10 7.25
CA ALA A 614 33.01 6.16 8.07
C ALA A 614 33.02 5.12 9.20
N SER A 615 31.88 4.56 9.61
CA SER A 615 31.80 3.49 10.62
C SER A 615 31.95 2.07 10.04
N LEU A 616 31.93 1.92 8.71
CA LEU A 616 32.00 0.64 8.01
C LEU A 616 33.41 0.33 7.48
N PRO A 617 33.73 -0.94 7.23
CA PRO A 617 34.80 -1.33 6.33
C PRO A 617 34.63 -0.75 4.92
N ILE A 618 35.73 -0.41 4.24
CA ILE A 618 35.70 -0.02 2.82
C ILE A 618 35.51 -1.26 1.97
N GLN A 619 34.51 -1.21 1.11
CA GLN A 619 34.24 -2.27 0.14
C GLN A 619 34.99 -1.97 -1.16
N THR A 620 35.98 -2.81 -1.48
CA THR A 620 36.80 -2.70 -2.71
C THR A 620 36.29 -3.58 -3.86
N SER A 621 35.42 -4.55 -3.57
CA SER A 621 34.86 -5.49 -4.55
C SER A 621 33.34 -5.49 -4.50
N SER A 622 32.67 -5.77 -5.63
CA SER A 622 31.22 -5.94 -5.64
C SER A 622 30.81 -7.08 -4.70
N MET A 623 29.79 -6.84 -3.89
CA MET A 623 29.19 -7.84 -3.01
C MET A 623 27.84 -8.23 -3.58
N MET A 624 27.65 -9.53 -3.81
CA MET A 624 26.33 -10.08 -4.07
C MET A 624 25.95 -10.96 -2.90
N ARG A 625 24.86 -10.62 -2.21
CA ARG A 625 24.18 -11.60 -1.36
C ARG A 625 23.40 -12.47 -2.32
N GLY A 626 23.97 -13.64 -2.63
CA GLY A 626 23.29 -14.65 -3.42
C GLY A 626 21.93 -14.89 -2.78
N THR A 627 20.86 -14.71 -3.55
CA THR A 627 19.58 -15.32 -3.17
C THR A 627 19.86 -16.82 -3.09
N ARG A 628 19.39 -17.49 -2.03
CA ARG A 628 18.93 -18.86 -2.26
C ARG A 628 17.96 -18.71 -3.42
N GLY A 629 18.30 -19.26 -4.59
CA GLY A 629 17.49 -19.09 -5.81
C GLY A 629 16.02 -19.29 -5.47
N LYS A 630 15.12 -18.54 -6.11
CA LYS A 630 13.67 -18.52 -5.85
C LYS A 630 13.23 -19.81 -5.15
N GLN A 631 13.09 -19.76 -3.83
CA GLN A 631 12.67 -20.95 -3.09
C GLN A 631 11.18 -21.07 -3.32
N TYR A 632 10.82 -22.01 -4.19
CA TYR A 632 9.45 -22.44 -4.32
C TYR A 632 9.15 -23.32 -3.12
N VAL A 633 8.24 -22.86 -2.27
CA VAL A 633 7.59 -23.74 -1.31
C VAL A 633 6.32 -24.24 -1.96
N TYR A 634 6.22 -25.55 -2.08
CA TYR A 634 5.02 -26.18 -2.58
C TYR A 634 3.98 -26.20 -1.47
N ARG A 635 2.81 -25.63 -1.73
CA ARG A 635 1.68 -25.65 -0.80
C ARG A 635 0.69 -26.69 -1.26
N THR A 636 0.25 -27.52 -0.33
CA THR A 636 -0.80 -28.51 -0.58
C THR A 636 -2.12 -27.94 -0.13
N LEU A 637 -3.11 -27.97 -1.00
CA LEU A 637 -4.50 -27.62 -0.71
C LEU A 637 -5.36 -28.88 -0.87
N THR A 638 -6.26 -29.10 0.07
CA THR A 638 -7.16 -30.26 0.06
C THR A 638 -8.53 -29.85 -0.43
N PRO A 639 -9.25 -30.69 -1.21
CA PRO A 639 -10.62 -30.37 -1.56
C PRO A 639 -11.48 -30.12 -0.32
N SER A 640 -12.32 -29.08 -0.34
CA SER A 640 -13.36 -28.89 0.68
C SER A 640 -14.35 -30.06 0.69
N LYS A 641 -15.18 -30.20 1.72
CA LYS A 641 -16.23 -31.23 1.75
C LYS A 641 -17.19 -31.11 0.57
N ALA A 642 -17.52 -29.88 0.19
CA ALA A 642 -18.36 -29.59 -0.99
C ALA A 642 -17.65 -30.00 -2.29
N ALA A 643 -16.34 -29.75 -2.42
CA ALA A 643 -15.58 -30.17 -3.59
C ALA A 643 -15.45 -31.70 -3.67
N ALA A 644 -15.23 -32.36 -2.54
CA ALA A 644 -15.15 -33.81 -2.43
C ALA A 644 -16.47 -34.51 -2.79
N SER A 645 -17.62 -33.95 -2.41
CA SER A 645 -18.93 -34.50 -2.79
C SER A 645 -19.21 -34.45 -4.30
N GLU A 646 -18.56 -33.54 -5.03
CA GLU A 646 -18.63 -33.43 -6.49
C GLU A 646 -17.51 -34.24 -7.20
N GLY A 647 -16.80 -35.11 -6.46
CA GLY A 647 -15.79 -36.01 -7.02
C GLY A 647 -14.36 -35.46 -7.04
N ASN A 648 -14.10 -34.23 -6.55
CA ASN A 648 -12.73 -33.74 -6.38
C ASN A 648 -12.11 -34.37 -5.13
N ILE A 649 -11.39 -35.48 -5.30
CA ILE A 649 -10.83 -36.26 -4.17
C ILE A 649 -9.33 -36.07 -3.96
N LYS A 650 -8.65 -35.37 -4.87
CA LYS A 650 -7.19 -35.24 -4.86
C LYS A 650 -6.75 -33.89 -4.34
N ALA A 651 -5.73 -33.87 -3.48
CA ALA A 651 -5.06 -32.64 -3.10
C ALA A 651 -4.33 -32.03 -4.30
N VAL A 652 -4.31 -30.71 -4.35
CA VAL A 652 -3.57 -29.95 -5.36
C VAL A 652 -2.35 -29.31 -4.71
N THR A 653 -1.25 -29.29 -5.43
CA THR A 653 -0.02 -28.63 -5.00
C THR A 653 0.26 -27.43 -5.89
N VAL A 654 0.51 -26.28 -5.28
CA VAL A 654 0.81 -25.03 -5.98
C VAL A 654 2.21 -24.53 -5.61
N PRO A 655 3.01 -24.06 -6.58
CA PRO A 655 4.28 -23.43 -6.28
C PRO A 655 4.01 -22.04 -5.67
N ALA A 656 4.26 -21.88 -4.37
CA ALA A 656 4.30 -20.58 -3.73
C ALA A 656 5.72 -20.01 -3.86
N LEU A 657 5.84 -18.90 -4.56
CA LEU A 657 7.08 -18.14 -4.55
C LEU A 657 7.24 -17.54 -3.15
N ILE A 658 8.23 -18.02 -2.39
CA ILE A 658 8.79 -17.17 -1.33
C ILE A 658 9.62 -16.16 -2.08
N GLU A 659 9.06 -14.96 -2.29
CA GLU A 659 9.91 -13.83 -2.59
C GLU A 659 10.90 -13.76 -1.43
N PRO A 660 12.22 -13.92 -1.68
CA PRO A 660 13.16 -13.57 -0.64
C PRO A 660 12.81 -12.11 -0.29
N ASN A 661 12.56 -11.82 0.98
CA ASN A 661 12.24 -10.48 1.46
C ASN A 661 13.26 -9.41 1.02
N ASP A 662 14.39 -9.84 0.48
CA ASP A 662 15.37 -9.01 -0.16
C ASP A 662 15.48 -9.37 -1.67
N PRO A 663 15.22 -8.43 -2.60
CA PRO A 663 15.65 -8.59 -4.00
C PRO A 663 17.16 -8.89 -4.04
N ILE A 664 17.69 -9.38 -5.17
CA ILE A 664 19.15 -9.55 -5.34
C ILE A 664 19.82 -8.23 -4.97
N LYS A 665 20.45 -8.19 -3.81
CA LYS A 665 21.20 -7.04 -3.33
C LYS A 665 22.60 -7.21 -3.89
N SER A 666 22.80 -6.67 -5.09
CA SER A 666 24.15 -6.36 -5.57
C SER A 666 24.53 -5.00 -5.03
N LEU A 667 25.71 -4.91 -4.45
CA LEU A 667 26.27 -3.67 -3.98
C LEU A 667 27.62 -3.49 -4.66
N ASP A 668 27.72 -2.46 -5.49
CA ASP A 668 28.96 -2.10 -6.14
C ASP A 668 30.02 -1.63 -5.11
N PRO A 669 31.31 -1.65 -5.47
CA PRO A 669 32.36 -1.07 -4.63
C PRO A 669 32.01 0.36 -4.19
N ASN A 670 32.47 0.75 -3.00
CA ASN A 670 32.19 2.09 -2.49
C ASN A 670 32.77 3.14 -3.45
N GLN A 671 31.91 4.03 -3.95
CA GLN A 671 32.32 5.17 -4.76
C GLN A 671 32.27 6.44 -3.92
N PHE A 672 33.40 7.13 -3.83
CA PHE A 672 33.54 8.35 -3.05
C PHE A 672 33.76 9.55 -3.96
N TYR A 673 32.99 10.61 -3.72
CA TYR A 673 32.99 11.83 -4.53
C TYR A 673 33.41 13.03 -3.69
N GLU A 674 34.33 13.85 -4.20
CA GLU A 674 34.78 15.08 -3.55
C GLU A 674 34.21 16.33 -4.23
N GLN A 675 32.89 16.44 -4.35
CA GLN A 675 32.23 17.55 -5.06
C GLN A 675 32.53 18.95 -4.49
N MET A 676 33.15 19.04 -3.31
CA MET A 676 33.41 20.29 -2.61
C MET A 676 34.77 20.94 -2.92
N ARG A 677 35.77 20.16 -3.39
CA ARG A 677 37.13 20.68 -3.66
C ARG A 677 37.59 20.46 -5.10
N LYS A 678 37.30 19.30 -5.71
CA LYS A 678 37.65 18.96 -7.11
C LYS A 678 36.56 18.09 -7.73
N ASN A 679 36.25 18.29 -9.02
CA ASN A 679 35.25 17.45 -9.69
C ASN A 679 35.78 16.03 -9.91
N GLY A 680 35.14 15.04 -9.31
CA GLY A 680 35.32 13.64 -9.69
C GLY A 680 35.31 12.63 -8.55
N LEU A 681 35.46 11.38 -8.97
CA LEU A 681 35.71 10.20 -8.13
C LEU A 681 37.14 10.26 -7.58
N LYS A 682 37.34 9.97 -6.30
CA LYS A 682 38.69 9.88 -5.69
C LYS A 682 39.06 8.41 -5.48
N ALA A 683 40.20 7.98 -6.04
CA ALA A 683 40.65 6.58 -6.03
C ALA A 683 41.20 6.11 -4.67
N ASP A 684 41.90 6.99 -3.96
CA ASP A 684 42.50 6.72 -2.65
C ASP A 684 41.69 7.41 -1.55
N PHE A 685 40.47 6.95 -1.31
CA PHE A 685 39.55 7.56 -0.36
C PHE A 685 39.34 6.65 0.86
N ASP A 686 39.60 7.16 2.06
CA ASP A 686 39.46 6.40 3.30
C ASP A 686 38.33 6.89 4.23
N GLN A 687 38.16 6.25 5.40
CA GLN A 687 37.15 6.66 6.38
C GLN A 687 37.44 8.03 7.02
N LEU A 688 38.71 8.43 7.18
CA LEU A 688 39.05 9.76 7.68
C LEU A 688 38.77 10.84 6.63
N ASP A 689 39.00 10.57 5.34
CA ASP A 689 38.54 11.42 4.25
C ASP A 689 37.03 11.60 4.28
N THR A 690 36.28 10.51 4.52
CA THR A 690 34.81 10.55 4.66
C THR A 690 34.38 11.50 5.78
N LEU A 691 35.08 11.47 6.92
CA LEU A 691 34.82 12.40 8.03
C LEU A 691 35.24 13.83 7.70
N SER A 692 36.33 14.04 6.94
CA SER A 692 36.78 15.36 6.49
C SER A 692 35.81 16.04 5.52
N LEU A 693 35.01 15.26 4.78
CA LEU A 693 33.94 15.83 3.95
C LEU A 693 32.87 16.54 4.80
N ILE A 694 32.63 16.10 6.03
CA ILE A 694 31.67 16.77 6.92
C ILE A 694 32.17 18.18 7.27
N ASP A 695 33.46 18.35 7.56
CA ASP A 695 34.05 19.66 7.83
C ASP A 695 33.95 20.56 6.60
N THR A 696 34.35 20.04 5.45
CA THR A 696 34.32 20.77 4.18
C THR A 696 32.89 21.20 3.84
N MET A 697 31.89 20.36 4.14
CA MET A 697 30.48 20.69 3.95
C MET A 697 30.04 21.82 4.88
N LEU A 698 30.44 21.79 6.15
CA LEU A 698 30.10 22.86 7.10
C LEU A 698 30.80 24.18 6.75
N GLU A 699 32.05 24.14 6.28
CA GLU A 699 32.78 25.31 5.75
C GLU A 699 32.07 25.89 4.51
N LEU A 700 31.60 25.03 3.62
CA LEU A 700 30.82 25.43 2.45
C LEU A 700 29.50 26.10 2.86
N ILE A 701 28.76 25.51 3.79
CA ILE A 701 27.51 26.12 4.31
C ILE A 701 27.81 27.46 4.98
N ALA A 702 28.90 27.56 5.75
CA ALA A 702 29.34 28.78 6.39
C ALA A 702 29.68 29.88 5.36
N SER A 703 30.42 29.56 4.30
CA SER A 703 30.77 30.52 3.24
C SER A 703 29.55 31.02 2.47
N LYS A 704 28.52 30.17 2.30
CA LYS A 704 27.22 30.53 1.73
C LYS A 704 26.29 31.27 2.70
N ARG A 705 26.74 31.55 3.93
CA ARG A 705 25.92 32.13 5.02
C ARG A 705 24.64 31.32 5.29
N GLY A 706 24.73 30.00 5.09
CA GLY A 706 23.63 29.06 5.28
C GLY A 706 23.14 29.02 6.72
N VAL A 707 21.84 28.79 6.88
CA VAL A 707 21.17 28.68 8.17
C VAL A 707 20.82 27.22 8.42
N ILE A 708 21.30 26.66 9.53
CA ILE A 708 21.15 25.22 9.85
C ILE A 708 20.69 24.98 11.29
N HIS A 709 20.14 23.80 11.58
CA HIS A 709 19.69 23.46 12.95
C HIS A 709 20.87 23.06 13.85
N GLY A 710 21.10 23.84 14.91
CA GLY A 710 22.31 23.72 15.74
C GLY A 710 22.41 22.42 16.51
N LYS A 711 21.32 21.94 17.13
CA LYS A 711 21.36 20.65 17.86
C LYS A 711 21.70 19.48 16.95
N PHE A 712 21.22 19.50 15.71
CA PHE A 712 21.53 18.46 14.72
C PHE A 712 23.00 18.51 14.30
N MET A 713 23.52 19.72 14.02
CA MET A 713 24.94 19.93 13.76
C MET A 713 25.82 19.44 14.92
N LEU A 714 25.49 19.78 16.16
CA LEU A 714 26.25 19.35 17.34
C LEU A 714 26.22 17.82 17.52
N ALA A 715 25.09 17.17 17.26
CA ALA A 715 25.00 15.71 17.30
C ALA A 715 25.89 15.05 16.23
N ILE A 716 25.91 15.60 15.02
CA ILE A 716 26.80 15.16 13.93
C ILE A 716 28.26 15.33 14.34
N MET A 717 28.66 16.51 14.84
CA MET A 717 30.04 16.80 15.23
C MET A 717 30.51 15.90 16.38
N LYS A 718 29.66 15.68 17.39
CA LYS A 718 29.97 14.77 18.50
C LYS A 718 30.17 13.33 18.05
N ALA A 719 29.36 12.87 17.09
CA ALA A 719 29.53 11.52 16.51
C ALA A 719 30.79 11.44 15.64
N LYS A 720 31.07 12.49 14.86
CA LYS A 720 32.28 12.64 14.05
C LYS A 720 33.55 12.56 14.90
N GLU A 721 33.65 13.34 15.98
CA GLU A 721 34.81 13.36 16.87
C GLU A 721 35.10 11.98 17.46
N LYS A 722 34.06 11.27 17.92
CA LYS A 722 34.20 9.90 18.45
C LYS A 722 34.66 8.92 17.39
N LEU A 723 34.07 8.96 16.19
CA LEU A 723 34.49 8.10 15.07
C LEU A 723 35.91 8.44 14.62
N GLN A 724 36.29 9.71 14.60
CA GLN A 724 37.63 10.15 14.22
C GLN A 724 38.68 9.62 15.19
N ALA A 725 38.46 9.79 16.50
CA ALA A 725 39.36 9.24 17.52
C ALA A 725 39.51 7.71 17.39
N GLU A 726 38.40 7.02 17.16
CA GLU A 726 38.40 5.57 16.95
C GLU A 726 39.12 5.16 15.67
N ARG A 727 38.93 5.87 14.57
CA ARG A 727 39.62 5.60 13.30
C ARG A 727 41.12 5.88 13.38
N THR A 728 41.52 6.95 14.06
CA THR A 728 42.93 7.21 14.34
C THR A 728 43.55 6.11 15.19
N ALA A 729 42.85 5.63 16.22
CA ALA A 729 43.30 4.51 17.04
C ALA A 729 43.42 3.20 16.22
N LEU A 730 42.44 2.90 15.36
CA LEU A 730 42.52 1.75 14.45
C LEU A 730 43.72 1.86 13.49
N ARG A 731 43.96 3.02 12.90
CA ARG A 731 45.12 3.25 12.03
C ARG A 731 46.45 3.03 12.74
N ALA A 732 46.57 3.52 13.98
CA ALA A 732 47.77 3.32 14.79
C ALA A 732 47.99 1.83 15.14
N ASN A 733 46.92 1.09 15.39
CA ASN A 733 46.98 -0.33 15.79
C ASN A 733 47.06 -1.31 14.61
N TYR A 734 46.69 -0.87 13.40
CA TYR A 734 46.62 -1.69 12.19
C TYR A 734 47.34 -0.98 11.01
N PRO A 735 48.67 -0.85 11.05
CA PRO A 735 49.45 -0.20 9.99
C PRO A 735 49.34 -0.97 8.66
N GLY A 736 49.73 -0.31 7.56
CA GLY A 736 49.71 -0.90 6.21
C GLY A 736 48.33 -0.95 5.54
N GLY A 737 47.40 -0.09 5.93
CA GLY A 737 46.08 0.05 5.29
C GLY A 737 45.03 -0.99 5.72
N SER A 738 45.38 -1.90 6.63
CA SER A 738 44.47 -2.94 7.13
C SER A 738 43.36 -2.37 8.04
N ASP A 739 43.52 -1.16 8.57
CA ASP A 739 42.52 -0.37 9.30
C ASP A 739 41.24 -0.12 8.47
N THR A 740 41.37 0.03 7.15
CA THR A 740 40.26 0.30 6.23
C THR A 740 39.24 -0.83 6.15
N THR A 741 39.64 -2.06 6.49
CA THR A 741 38.77 -3.26 6.51
C THR A 741 38.04 -3.46 7.85
N LYS A 742 38.33 -2.61 8.84
CA LYS A 742 37.76 -2.75 10.19
C LYS A 742 36.49 -1.94 10.34
N TRP A 743 35.59 -2.46 11.16
CA TRP A 743 34.42 -1.73 11.60
C TRP A 743 34.77 -0.79 12.76
N ALA A 744 34.00 0.29 12.92
CA ALA A 744 33.91 0.94 14.22
C ALA A 744 33.31 -0.03 15.26
N SER A 745 33.72 0.08 16.52
CA SER A 745 33.23 -0.73 17.63
C SER A 745 31.73 -0.59 17.83
N LYS A 746 31.19 0.62 17.66
CA LYS A 746 29.77 0.92 17.80
C LYS A 746 29.34 2.08 16.91
N TRP A 747 28.03 2.17 16.70
CA TRP A 747 27.40 3.35 16.12
C TRP A 747 27.27 4.46 17.17
N HIS A 748 27.74 5.68 16.87
CA HIS A 748 27.86 6.77 17.85
C HIS A 748 26.83 7.90 17.69
N PHE A 749 26.16 8.00 16.55
CA PHE A 749 25.19 9.07 16.31
C PHE A 749 23.82 8.73 16.90
N GLN A 750 23.21 9.73 17.53
CA GLN A 750 21.86 9.68 18.07
C GLN A 750 21.10 10.90 17.56
N ILE A 751 19.86 10.69 17.13
CA ILE A 751 19.00 11.79 16.66
C ILE A 751 18.69 12.69 17.87
N PRO A 752 19.06 13.98 17.83
CA PRO A 752 18.80 14.88 18.95
C PRO A 752 17.29 15.19 19.07
N PRO A 753 16.81 15.64 20.24
CA PRO A 753 15.43 16.13 20.39
C PRO A 753 15.15 17.31 19.46
N TYR A 754 13.92 17.39 18.94
CA TYR A 754 13.50 18.49 18.05
C TYR A 754 13.75 19.86 18.66
N ASP A 755 14.31 20.75 17.82
CA ASP A 755 14.70 22.09 18.21
C ASP A 755 14.54 23.08 17.07
N LYS A 756 13.83 24.17 17.36
CA LYS A 756 13.53 25.25 16.41
C LYS A 756 14.70 26.20 16.18
N ASN A 757 15.80 26.09 16.94
CA ASN A 757 16.85 27.09 16.90
C ASN A 757 17.83 26.83 15.77
N CYS A 758 17.78 27.73 14.79
CA CYS A 758 18.74 27.76 13.71
C CYS A 758 19.99 28.57 14.10
N HIS A 759 21.11 28.22 13.47
CA HIS A 759 22.42 28.80 13.66
C HIS A 759 23.00 29.22 12.31
N ARG A 760 23.80 30.28 12.33
CA ARG A 760 24.56 30.80 11.19
C ARG A 760 25.99 31.05 11.63
N TRP A 761 26.93 30.93 10.69
CA TRP A 761 28.33 31.26 10.92
C TRP A 761 28.55 32.79 10.93
N PHE A 762 29.23 33.30 11.97
CA PHE A 762 29.58 34.73 12.11
C PHE A 762 31.09 34.97 12.04
N GLY A 763 31.81 34.18 11.23
CA GLY A 763 33.25 34.35 11.00
C GLY A 763 34.14 33.55 11.94
N ASN A 764 33.75 33.42 13.22
CA ASN A 764 34.52 32.68 14.22
C ASN A 764 33.72 31.62 15.00
N ARG A 765 32.39 31.64 14.90
CA ARG A 765 31.51 30.66 15.56
C ARG A 765 30.16 30.54 14.87
N TRP A 766 29.53 29.37 15.06
CA TRP A 766 28.10 29.19 14.82
C TRP A 766 27.32 29.81 15.97
N ALA A 767 26.47 30.79 15.70
CA ALA A 767 25.63 31.41 16.71
C ALA A 767 24.15 31.34 16.32
N ARG A 768 23.29 31.34 17.33
CA ARG A 768 21.83 31.28 17.17
C ARG A 768 21.35 32.51 16.39
N VAL A 769 20.51 32.28 15.38
CA VAL A 769 19.87 33.33 14.60
C VAL A 769 18.57 33.75 15.30
N PRO A 770 18.27 35.06 15.42
CA PRO A 770 16.99 35.53 15.94
C PRO A 770 15.82 34.96 15.13
N ARG A 771 14.71 34.62 15.80
CA ARG A 771 13.53 34.03 15.14
C ARG A 771 12.96 34.91 14.02
N SER A 772 13.02 36.23 14.18
CA SER A 772 12.56 37.19 13.16
C SER A 772 13.29 36.98 11.83
N GLU A 773 14.60 36.72 11.82
CA GLU A 773 15.37 36.48 10.60
C GLU A 773 15.12 35.10 9.97
N THR A 774 14.54 34.17 10.71
CA THR A 774 14.26 32.82 10.20
C THR A 774 12.91 32.71 9.49
N LEU A 775 12.01 33.67 9.62
CA LEU A 775 10.63 33.60 9.10
C LEU A 775 10.39 34.36 7.78
N PHE A 776 11.39 35.09 7.26
CA PHE A 776 11.25 35.99 6.10
C PHE A 776 11.67 35.40 4.73
N ASN A 777 11.82 34.08 4.59
CA ASN A 777 12.10 33.44 3.30
C ASN A 777 11.24 32.20 3.10
#